data_AF-A0A2A6BR79-F1
#
_entry.id   AF-A0A2A6BR79-F1
#
_cell.length_a   1.000
_cell.length_b   1.000
_cell.length_c   1.000
_cell.angle_alpha   90.00
_cell.angle_beta   90.00
_cell.angle_gamma   90.00
#
_symmetry.space_group_name_H-M   'P 1'
#
loop_
_entity.id
_entity.type
_entity.pdbx_description
1 polymer ?
#
loop_
_entity_poly.entity_id
_entity_poly.type
_entity_poly.pdbx_seq_one_letter_code
_entity_poly.pdbx_strand_id
1 'polypeptide(L)'
;MIFSTILLLFHMSNANSSLTVMTFNMYHFGAHVNDGLRKIADQISFINPDIVALQLRLYRRPEKDLEALCSLLGEDWSGALNTRGETDSRGVITRHKIIGVYGGYSRGYNVRIQLRDSEQEISVWSLYLHWKDYGPYEARKGNATTLQEILRGEYEDRTLHNIRELLEDPEFVRQLAANSHSQINNSDRTPVIVAGDFNTPSHLDWTEATRHIHFGWTVEWPVTKLLQTAAGMTDSFREVHPDPLAAPGHTWGVYEALVKDRIDFIFYRGPMRPVRSFPFAGTTPVLYPKKHANLIKVLKINEWPSDHYAVVTKFEHRTNEVIETKALSTTATTSISTTAPPTIFFILFFIYHLFLLSISAHFTSHFALVEVGSVHLYATKLTKSEPPKKLSICSMIRSAILLFFLISNANCSLRVMTFNMFHFGKHVENGLRKVADQIKYVNPDVVALQVSGIFEAGDADNLDTLCGLLGEEWSGDQQNRGNINGRGVITRHKIVGYYDGYSRGYNLRIQLRGTEQEISVWSVYLSWKDYGPDAAKKGATVDHIMSQERDDFKGRVHNIRELLGNEEFVKQINNADFTPVIVAGDFNTPSHLDWTNATKHSHFGYIIEWPTTKLLTEQASMTDSFREVHSDPLAIPGSIFLILKNTYWGVPHI
;
A
#
# COMPACT_ATOMS: atom_id res chain seq x y z
N MET A 1 24.10 35.10 4.97
CA MET A 1 24.18 33.89 4.12
C MET A 1 23.79 32.60 4.83
N ILE A 2 24.04 32.42 6.14
CA ILE A 2 23.62 31.21 6.89
C ILE A 2 22.09 30.99 6.85
N PHE A 3 21.30 32.07 6.81
CA PHE A 3 19.84 31.99 6.66
C PHE A 3 19.36 31.44 5.30
N SER A 4 20.10 31.69 4.22
CA SER A 4 19.71 31.25 2.86
C SER A 4 20.05 29.78 2.63
N THR A 5 21.12 29.27 3.26
CA THR A 5 21.48 27.85 3.20
C THR A 5 20.59 26.99 4.10
N ILE A 6 20.14 27.52 5.25
CA ILE A 6 19.13 26.86 6.10
C ILE A 6 17.77 26.80 5.40
N LEU A 7 17.38 27.82 4.61
CA LEU A 7 16.15 27.79 3.82
C LEU A 7 16.21 26.75 2.67
N LEU A 8 17.38 26.59 2.02
CA LEU A 8 17.59 25.55 1.02
C LEU A 8 17.63 24.13 1.64
N LEU A 9 18.18 24.00 2.85
CA LEU A 9 18.24 22.73 3.58
C LEU A 9 16.86 22.31 4.16
N PHE A 10 15.99 23.27 4.51
CA PHE A 10 14.59 22.97 4.82
C PHE A 10 13.82 22.52 3.57
N HIS A 11 14.09 23.11 2.40
CA HIS A 11 13.45 22.70 1.13
C HIS A 11 13.87 21.31 0.63
N MET A 12 15.03 20.81 1.02
CA MET A 12 15.52 19.47 0.65
C MET A 12 15.16 18.37 1.68
N SER A 13 14.52 18.73 2.80
CA SER A 13 14.00 17.80 3.80
C SER A 13 12.52 17.45 3.64
N ASN A 14 11.88 17.90 2.56
CA ASN A 14 10.58 17.36 2.13
C ASN A 14 10.80 15.94 1.59
N ALA A 15 11.04 14.99 2.50
CA ALA A 15 10.85 13.59 2.26
C ALA A 15 9.48 13.41 1.59
N ASN A 16 9.45 12.71 0.46
CA ASN A 16 8.27 12.30 -0.30
C ASN A 16 6.99 12.20 0.56
N SER A 17 6.26 13.30 0.69
CA SER A 17 4.98 13.31 1.40
C SER A 17 3.96 12.71 0.45
N SER A 18 3.71 11.42 0.62
CA SER A 18 2.67 10.74 -0.13
C SER A 18 1.31 11.01 0.50
N LEU A 19 0.29 11.27 -0.32
CA LEU A 19 -1.09 11.45 0.11
C LEU A 19 -1.94 10.28 -0.35
N THR A 20 -2.62 9.59 0.55
CA THR A 20 -3.54 8.49 0.23
C THR A 20 -4.98 8.96 0.35
N VAL A 21 -5.72 8.87 -0.75
CA VAL A 21 -7.12 9.28 -0.83
C VAL A 21 -7.97 8.06 -1.13
N MET A 22 -9.05 7.90 -0.37
CA MET A 22 -10.04 6.85 -0.55
C MET A 22 -11.38 7.49 -0.92
N THR A 23 -12.16 6.85 -1.77
CA THR A 23 -13.60 7.12 -1.89
C THR A 23 -14.37 5.86 -1.53
N PHE A 24 -15.44 6.02 -0.75
CA PHE A 24 -16.18 4.91 -0.19
C PHE A 24 -17.68 5.21 -0.13
N ASN A 25 -18.44 4.58 -1.02
CA ASN A 25 -19.88 4.44 -0.85
C ASN A 25 -20.13 3.40 0.26
N MET A 26 -20.71 3.83 1.38
CA MET A 26 -20.82 3.03 2.60
C MET A 26 -22.14 2.25 2.72
N TYR A 27 -22.99 2.26 1.69
CA TYR A 27 -24.25 1.52 1.63
C TYR A 27 -25.04 1.53 2.95
N HIS A 28 -25.66 2.67 3.27
CA HIS A 28 -26.46 2.86 4.48
C HIS A 28 -25.63 2.68 5.78
N PHE A 29 -24.36 3.12 5.82
CA PHE A 29 -23.44 2.93 6.96
C PHE A 29 -23.30 1.45 7.38
N GLY A 30 -23.29 0.54 6.40
CA GLY A 30 -23.18 -0.89 6.66
C GLY A 30 -24.36 -1.49 7.41
N ALA A 31 -25.53 -0.84 7.42
CA ALA A 31 -26.72 -1.30 8.16
C ALA A 31 -27.21 -2.71 7.78
N HIS A 32 -26.75 -3.23 6.65
CA HIS A 32 -27.10 -4.56 6.14
C HIS A 32 -26.14 -5.68 6.60
N VAL A 33 -25.03 -5.32 7.26
CA VAL A 33 -24.07 -6.28 7.82
C VAL A 33 -24.01 -6.18 9.35
N ASN A 34 -23.69 -7.28 10.05
CA ASN A 34 -23.47 -7.22 11.49
C ASN A 34 -22.25 -6.34 11.79
N ASP A 35 -22.36 -5.45 12.78
CA ASP A 35 -21.32 -4.50 13.18
C ASP A 35 -20.81 -3.60 12.03
N GLY A 36 -21.68 -3.27 11.08
CA GLY A 36 -21.30 -2.58 9.84
C GLY A 36 -20.50 -1.29 10.03
N LEU A 37 -20.87 -0.42 10.96
CA LEU A 37 -20.12 0.81 11.23
C LEU A 37 -18.69 0.52 11.73
N ARG A 38 -18.54 -0.48 12.61
CA ARG A 38 -17.24 -0.93 13.10
C ARG A 38 -16.41 -1.52 11.96
N LYS A 39 -17.02 -2.36 11.11
CA LYS A 39 -16.35 -2.90 9.93
C LYS A 39 -15.91 -1.81 8.97
N ILE A 40 -16.73 -0.79 8.71
CA ILE A 40 -16.31 0.37 7.91
C ILE A 40 -15.06 1.01 8.51
N ALA A 41 -15.06 1.25 9.82
CA ALA A 41 -13.89 1.81 10.52
C ALA A 41 -12.67 0.90 10.38
N ASP A 42 -12.82 -0.43 10.58
CA ASP A 42 -11.73 -1.39 10.45
C ASP A 42 -11.16 -1.42 9.02
N GLN A 43 -12.01 -1.34 7.98
CA GLN A 43 -11.58 -1.29 6.57
C GLN A 43 -10.82 0.01 6.24
N ILE A 44 -11.28 1.15 6.75
CA ILE A 44 -10.58 2.43 6.61
C ILE A 44 -9.25 2.39 7.36
N SER A 45 -9.22 1.89 8.60
CA SER A 45 -7.98 1.73 9.38
C SER A 45 -6.99 0.77 8.72
N PHE A 46 -7.46 -0.31 8.09
CA PHE A 46 -6.62 -1.27 7.37
C PHE A 46 -5.90 -0.62 6.17
N ILE A 47 -6.62 0.18 5.39
CA ILE A 47 -6.01 0.95 4.28
C ILE A 47 -5.17 2.12 4.79
N ASN A 48 -5.53 2.67 5.94
CA ASN A 48 -4.94 3.85 6.55
C ASN A 48 -4.86 5.06 5.58
N PRO A 49 -5.98 5.54 4.98
CA PRO A 49 -5.97 6.68 4.06
C PRO A 49 -5.96 8.02 4.80
N ASP A 50 -5.39 9.06 4.18
CA ASP A 50 -5.31 10.41 4.75
C ASP A 50 -6.63 11.16 4.67
N ILE A 51 -7.37 10.90 3.59
CA ILE A 51 -8.65 11.52 3.29
C ILE A 51 -9.59 10.44 2.76
N VAL A 52 -10.84 10.44 3.23
CA VAL A 52 -11.91 9.58 2.70
C VAL A 52 -13.09 10.44 2.24
N ALA A 53 -13.42 10.37 0.95
CA ALA A 53 -14.67 10.90 0.41
C ALA A 53 -15.79 9.87 0.63
N LEU A 54 -16.87 10.27 1.29
CA LEU A 54 -17.97 9.40 1.71
C LEU A 54 -19.23 9.67 0.91
N GLN A 55 -19.91 8.61 0.48
CA GLN A 55 -21.23 8.64 -0.15
C GLN A 55 -22.18 7.68 0.58
N LEU A 56 -23.43 8.09 0.74
CA LEU A 56 -24.42 7.26 1.40
C LEU A 56 -25.86 7.60 1.05
N ARG A 57 -26.72 6.61 1.20
CA ARG A 57 -28.17 6.77 1.30
C ARG A 57 -28.57 6.74 2.78
N LEU A 58 -29.33 7.74 3.21
CA LEU A 58 -29.76 7.98 4.57
C LEU A 58 -30.73 6.89 5.05
N TYR A 59 -30.34 6.23 6.13
CA TYR A 59 -31.17 5.25 6.84
C TYR A 59 -31.37 5.60 8.33
N ARG A 60 -30.64 6.61 8.85
CA ARG A 60 -30.50 6.92 10.29
C ARG A 60 -30.21 8.41 10.55
N ARG A 61 -29.55 8.72 11.68
CA ARG A 61 -29.07 10.04 12.13
C ARG A 61 -27.61 10.20 11.66
N PRO A 62 -27.39 10.64 10.42
CA PRO A 62 -26.11 10.53 9.74
C PRO A 62 -24.98 11.32 10.42
N GLU A 63 -25.29 12.41 11.11
CA GLU A 63 -24.30 13.18 11.87
C GLU A 63 -23.74 12.36 13.04
N LYS A 64 -24.61 11.62 13.76
CA LYS A 64 -24.17 10.75 14.86
C LYS A 64 -23.38 9.54 14.37
N ASP A 65 -23.78 8.99 13.23
CA ASP A 65 -23.06 7.86 12.63
C ASP A 65 -21.66 8.30 12.15
N LEU A 66 -21.52 9.53 11.65
CA LEU A 66 -20.21 10.13 11.33
C LEU A 66 -19.35 10.36 12.57
N GLU A 67 -19.92 10.94 13.64
CA GLU A 67 -19.22 11.13 14.92
C GLU A 67 -18.72 9.80 15.49
N ALA A 68 -19.57 8.76 15.45
CA ALA A 68 -19.20 7.42 15.88
C ALA A 68 -18.12 6.79 15.00
N LEU A 69 -18.17 7.00 13.67
CA LEU A 69 -17.13 6.54 12.76
C LEU A 69 -15.78 7.21 13.07
N CYS A 70 -15.73 8.53 13.19
CA CYS A 70 -14.51 9.24 13.57
C CYS A 70 -13.98 8.75 14.93
N SER A 71 -14.86 8.55 15.91
CA SER A 71 -14.47 8.02 17.23
C SER A 71 -13.85 6.61 17.15
N LEU A 72 -14.35 5.75 16.26
CA LEU A 72 -13.78 4.41 16.04
C LEU A 72 -12.43 4.44 15.33
N LEU A 73 -12.19 5.46 14.49
CA LEU A 73 -10.93 5.64 13.77
C LEU A 73 -9.84 6.31 14.63
N GLY A 74 -10.24 7.02 15.68
CA GLY A 74 -9.35 7.66 16.66
C GLY A 74 -9.55 9.16 16.78
N GLU A 75 -9.01 9.75 17.85
CA GLU A 75 -9.20 11.18 18.21
C GLU A 75 -8.71 12.16 17.13
N ASP A 76 -7.81 11.70 16.28
CA ASP A 76 -7.22 12.45 15.19
C ASP A 76 -8.15 12.66 13.99
N TRP A 77 -9.24 11.88 13.89
CA TRP A 77 -10.16 11.93 12.78
C TRP A 77 -11.27 12.95 13.00
N SER A 78 -11.51 13.76 11.97
CA SER A 78 -12.62 14.69 11.91
C SER A 78 -13.34 14.57 10.58
N GLY A 79 -14.59 15.03 10.52
CA GLY A 79 -15.41 14.91 9.32
C GLY A 79 -16.36 16.07 9.13
N ALA A 80 -16.69 16.32 7.87
CA ALA A 80 -17.76 17.22 7.48
C ALA A 80 -18.76 16.43 6.63
N LEU A 81 -20.06 16.60 6.92
CA LEU A 81 -21.14 15.92 6.22
C LEU A 81 -22.19 16.92 5.73
N ASN A 82 -22.63 16.75 4.49
CA ASN A 82 -23.80 17.41 3.96
C ASN A 82 -25.02 16.47 4.05
N THR A 83 -26.01 16.92 4.82
CA THR A 83 -27.30 16.24 5.01
C THR A 83 -28.47 17.06 4.48
N ARG A 84 -28.20 18.16 3.75
CA ARG A 84 -29.25 19.04 3.22
C ARG A 84 -29.98 18.39 2.04
N GLY A 85 -31.24 18.05 2.27
CA GLY A 85 -32.29 18.09 1.23
C GLY A 85 -32.65 16.80 0.50
N GLU A 86 -31.96 15.68 0.71
CA GLU A 86 -32.27 14.41 0.03
C GLU A 86 -32.19 13.21 0.97
N THR A 87 -32.70 12.06 0.53
CA THR A 87 -32.50 10.75 1.18
C THR A 87 -31.06 10.26 1.11
N ASP A 88 -30.12 11.09 0.66
CA ASP A 88 -28.75 10.76 0.32
C ASP A 88 -27.82 11.79 0.99
N SER A 89 -26.59 11.43 1.32
CA SER A 89 -25.63 12.32 1.97
C SER A 89 -24.21 12.05 1.54
N ARG A 90 -23.37 13.06 1.73
CA ARG A 90 -21.97 13.03 1.33
C ARG A 90 -21.11 13.81 2.27
N GLY A 91 -19.90 13.33 2.46
CA GLY A 91 -18.97 13.96 3.36
C GLY A 91 -17.54 13.67 2.99
N VAL A 92 -16.66 14.25 3.81
CA VAL A 92 -15.25 13.94 3.81
C VAL A 92 -14.85 13.74 5.26
N ILE A 93 -14.11 12.67 5.54
CA ILE A 93 -13.38 12.50 6.79
C ILE A 93 -11.89 12.54 6.51
N THR A 94 -11.13 13.03 7.47
CA THR A 94 -9.67 13.11 7.37
C THR A 94 -9.06 13.15 8.76
N ARG A 95 -7.82 12.67 8.86
CA ARG A 95 -6.95 12.96 10.00
C ARG A 95 -6.36 14.36 9.95
N HIS A 96 -6.36 15.02 8.79
CA HIS A 96 -5.84 16.38 8.65
C HIS A 96 -6.81 17.45 9.14
N LYS A 97 -6.39 18.71 9.12
CA LYS A 97 -7.21 19.81 9.64
C LYS A 97 -8.19 20.28 8.57
N ILE A 98 -9.49 20.17 8.84
CA ILE A 98 -10.53 20.82 8.02
C ILE A 98 -10.47 22.33 8.27
N ILE A 99 -10.17 23.10 7.23
CA ILE A 99 -10.02 24.56 7.30
C ILE A 99 -11.21 25.31 6.69
N GLY A 100 -12.04 24.62 5.92
CA GLY A 100 -13.27 25.20 5.40
C GLY A 100 -14.17 24.19 4.75
N VAL A 101 -15.47 24.48 4.82
CA VAL A 101 -16.53 23.76 4.13
C VAL A 101 -17.18 24.77 3.19
N TYR A 102 -17.08 24.50 1.90
CA TYR A 102 -17.63 25.35 0.87
C TYR A 102 -18.82 24.58 0.28
N GLY A 103 -19.97 25.24 0.23
CA GLY A 103 -21.30 24.60 0.17
C GLY A 103 -21.44 23.48 -0.86
N GLY A 104 -22.45 22.63 -0.64
CA GLY A 104 -22.85 21.61 -1.60
C GLY A 104 -24.01 22.08 -2.47
N TYR A 105 -23.85 22.02 -3.79
CA TYR A 105 -24.99 21.93 -4.71
C TYR A 105 -25.66 20.55 -4.58
N SER A 106 -26.77 20.33 -5.28
CA SER A 106 -27.66 19.17 -5.12
C SER A 106 -26.90 17.85 -4.87
N ARG A 107 -25.84 17.62 -5.68
CA ARG A 107 -25.04 16.41 -5.74
C ARG A 107 -23.51 16.71 -5.67
N GLY A 108 -23.09 17.86 -5.09
CA GLY A 108 -21.72 18.27 -4.67
C GLY A 108 -21.48 18.48 -3.15
N TYR A 109 -20.27 18.26 -2.60
CA TYR A 109 -19.86 18.77 -1.28
C TYR A 109 -18.35 18.97 -1.21
N ASN A 110 -17.91 20.21 -0.94
CA ASN A 110 -16.51 20.59 -0.90
C ASN A 110 -15.98 20.79 0.52
N VAL A 111 -14.82 20.20 0.78
CA VAL A 111 -14.07 20.34 2.03
C VAL A 111 -12.63 20.73 1.69
N ARG A 112 -12.16 21.85 2.26
CA ARG A 112 -10.76 22.25 2.19
C ARG A 112 -10.03 21.76 3.43
N ILE A 113 -8.88 21.14 3.19
CA ILE A 113 -8.09 20.42 4.17
C ILE A 113 -6.67 20.97 4.15
N GLN A 114 -6.13 21.35 5.31
CA GLN A 114 -4.71 21.65 5.50
C GLN A 114 -4.01 20.38 6.01
N LEU A 115 -3.00 19.91 5.29
CA LEU A 115 -2.23 18.73 5.69
C LEU A 115 -1.54 18.97 7.03
N ARG A 116 -1.36 17.91 7.82
CA ARG A 116 -0.64 18.01 9.10
C ARG A 116 0.82 18.32 8.82
N ASP A 117 1.43 19.10 9.70
CA ASP A 117 2.85 19.45 9.66
C ASP A 117 3.28 20.10 8.32
N SER A 118 2.32 20.69 7.60
CA SER A 118 2.52 21.34 6.31
C SER A 118 1.52 22.49 6.14
N GLU A 119 1.94 23.55 5.45
CA GLU A 119 1.04 24.61 5.01
C GLU A 119 0.26 24.24 3.74
N GLN A 120 0.52 23.05 3.16
CA GLN A 120 -0.14 22.59 1.95
C GLN A 120 -1.64 22.37 2.19
N GLU A 121 -2.46 23.07 1.40
CA GLU A 121 -3.91 22.87 1.34
C GLU A 121 -4.29 21.91 0.20
N ILE A 122 -5.39 21.19 0.38
CA ILE A 122 -6.05 20.35 -0.63
C ILE A 122 -7.55 20.62 -0.60
N SER A 123 -8.15 20.71 -1.78
CA SER A 123 -9.61 20.81 -1.95
C SER A 123 -10.18 19.46 -2.37
N VAL A 124 -11.19 18.97 -1.65
CA VAL A 124 -11.80 17.66 -1.89
C VAL A 124 -13.29 17.80 -2.09
N TRP A 125 -13.76 17.34 -3.24
CA TRP A 125 -15.17 17.25 -3.61
C TRP A 125 -15.62 15.80 -3.51
N SER A 126 -16.53 15.49 -2.59
CA SER A 126 -17.21 14.18 -2.55
C SER A 126 -18.48 14.24 -3.39
N LEU A 127 -18.69 13.35 -4.37
CA LEU A 127 -19.85 13.32 -5.28
C LEU A 127 -20.68 12.04 -5.11
N TYR A 128 -21.98 12.15 -5.36
CA TYR A 128 -22.93 11.03 -5.39
C TYR A 128 -24.02 11.43 -6.36
N LEU A 129 -23.81 11.12 -7.63
CA LEU A 129 -24.67 11.58 -8.71
C LEU A 129 -25.94 10.73 -8.78
N HIS A 130 -26.93 11.21 -9.53
CA HIS A 130 -28.22 10.53 -9.67
C HIS A 130 -28.09 9.07 -10.17
N TRP A 131 -28.78 8.13 -9.52
CA TRP A 131 -28.56 6.69 -9.73
C TRP A 131 -29.61 5.97 -10.61
N LYS A 132 -30.75 6.61 -10.92
CA LYS A 132 -31.84 5.93 -11.64
C LYS A 132 -31.57 5.84 -13.15
N ASP A 133 -32.09 4.78 -13.74
CA ASP A 133 -31.98 4.43 -15.17
C ASP A 133 -30.53 4.25 -15.64
N TYR A 134 -29.76 3.52 -14.85
CA TYR A 134 -28.37 3.17 -15.14
C TYR A 134 -28.22 2.45 -16.49
N GLY A 135 -27.58 3.13 -17.45
CA GLY A 135 -27.48 2.70 -18.85
C GLY A 135 -26.92 1.30 -19.08
N PRO A 136 -25.91 0.81 -18.34
CA PRO A 136 -25.39 -0.55 -18.50
C PRO A 136 -26.43 -1.65 -18.27
N TYR A 137 -27.46 -1.41 -17.44
CA TYR A 137 -28.56 -2.36 -17.32
C TYR A 137 -29.42 -2.43 -18.58
N GLU A 138 -29.65 -1.32 -19.27
CA GLU A 138 -30.36 -1.31 -20.55
C GLU A 138 -29.54 -1.98 -21.65
N ALA A 139 -28.22 -1.75 -21.69
CA ALA A 139 -27.32 -2.45 -22.58
C ALA A 139 -27.35 -3.98 -22.36
N ARG A 140 -27.29 -4.43 -21.10
CA ARG A 140 -27.33 -5.87 -20.74
C ARG A 140 -28.65 -6.55 -21.10
N LYS A 141 -29.80 -5.86 -20.96
CA LYS A 141 -31.12 -6.42 -21.31
C LYS A 141 -31.19 -6.85 -22.77
N GLY A 142 -30.39 -6.24 -23.66
CA GLY A 142 -30.34 -6.55 -25.09
C GLY A 142 -31.50 -5.99 -25.90
N ASN A 143 -32.41 -5.22 -25.29
CA ASN A 143 -33.56 -4.61 -25.96
C ASN A 143 -33.24 -3.23 -26.55
N ALA A 144 -32.17 -2.57 -26.10
CA ALA A 144 -31.75 -1.30 -26.65
C ALA A 144 -31.25 -1.49 -28.09
N THR A 145 -31.76 -0.68 -29.01
CA THR A 145 -31.38 -0.67 -30.43
C THR A 145 -30.60 0.59 -30.81
N THR A 146 -30.61 1.60 -29.95
CA THR A 146 -29.90 2.87 -30.16
C THR A 146 -29.07 3.27 -28.94
N LEU A 147 -28.00 4.04 -29.17
CA LEU A 147 -27.17 4.60 -28.10
C LEU A 147 -27.97 5.55 -27.19
N GLN A 148 -28.98 6.25 -27.74
CA GLN A 148 -29.82 7.16 -26.98
C GLN A 148 -30.66 6.44 -25.90
N GLU A 149 -31.08 5.21 -26.16
CA GLU A 149 -31.80 4.40 -25.16
C GLU A 149 -30.89 4.02 -23.99
N ILE A 150 -29.61 3.73 -24.25
CA ILE A 150 -28.61 3.43 -23.21
C ILE A 150 -28.27 4.69 -22.42
N LEU A 151 -28.12 5.83 -23.09
CA LEU A 151 -27.75 7.10 -22.46
C LEU A 151 -28.92 7.84 -21.83
N ARG A 152 -30.16 7.34 -21.92
CA ARG A 152 -31.34 8.06 -21.40
C ARG A 152 -31.19 8.51 -19.95
N GLY A 153 -30.63 7.66 -19.09
CA GLY A 153 -30.40 7.97 -17.67
C GLY A 153 -29.30 9.00 -17.41
N GLU A 154 -28.46 9.30 -18.41
CA GLU A 154 -27.47 10.37 -18.32
C GLU A 154 -28.11 11.76 -18.51
N TYR A 155 -29.14 11.81 -19.36
CA TYR A 155 -29.88 13.02 -19.72
C TYR A 155 -31.14 13.17 -18.83
N GLU A 156 -32.01 14.17 -19.08
CA GLU A 156 -33.24 14.45 -18.29
C GLU A 156 -33.00 14.98 -16.85
N ASP A 157 -32.09 15.94 -16.66
CA ASP A 157 -31.79 16.54 -15.34
C ASP A 157 -31.21 15.57 -14.29
N ARG A 158 -30.46 14.57 -14.76
CA ARG A 158 -29.84 13.50 -13.94
C ARG A 158 -28.33 13.70 -13.78
N THR A 159 -27.52 12.66 -14.02
CA THR A 159 -26.07 12.67 -13.80
C THR A 159 -25.36 13.78 -14.59
N LEU A 160 -25.77 14.03 -15.84
CA LEU A 160 -25.18 15.10 -16.66
C LEU A 160 -25.55 16.50 -16.16
N HIS A 161 -26.74 16.68 -15.59
CA HIS A 161 -27.09 17.93 -14.94
C HIS A 161 -26.27 18.12 -13.66
N ASN A 162 -26.14 17.07 -12.84
CA ASN A 162 -25.37 17.13 -11.59
C ASN A 162 -23.89 17.46 -11.82
N ILE A 163 -23.27 16.91 -12.87
CA ILE A 163 -21.88 17.27 -13.17
C ILE A 163 -21.76 18.69 -13.75
N ARG A 164 -22.77 19.19 -14.48
CA ARG A 164 -22.77 20.60 -14.93
C ARG A 164 -22.88 21.57 -13.77
N GLU A 165 -23.69 21.25 -12.75
CA GLU A 165 -23.73 22.04 -11.51
C GLU A 165 -22.34 22.16 -10.87
N LEU A 166 -21.53 21.09 -10.86
CA LEU A 166 -20.14 21.16 -10.40
C LEU A 166 -19.31 22.14 -11.25
N LEU A 167 -19.42 22.02 -12.57
CA LEU A 167 -18.62 22.80 -13.51
C LEU A 167 -18.97 24.28 -13.50
N GLU A 168 -20.20 24.62 -13.10
CA GLU A 168 -20.70 25.98 -12.94
C GLU A 168 -20.53 26.52 -11.50
N ASP A 169 -20.13 25.66 -10.55
CA ASP A 169 -19.92 26.05 -9.16
C ASP A 169 -18.79 27.10 -9.05
N PRO A 170 -19.06 28.28 -8.45
CA PRO A 170 -18.06 29.35 -8.38
C PRO A 170 -16.79 28.99 -7.61
N GLU A 171 -16.87 28.11 -6.61
CA GLU A 171 -15.69 27.60 -5.88
C GLU A 171 -14.90 26.63 -6.75
N PHE A 172 -15.57 25.68 -7.41
CA PHE A 172 -14.88 24.75 -8.30
C PHE A 172 -14.15 25.47 -9.44
N VAL A 173 -14.83 26.41 -10.11
CA VAL A 173 -14.25 27.22 -11.19
C VAL A 173 -13.03 28.02 -10.71
N ARG A 174 -13.13 28.67 -9.54
CA ARG A 174 -12.01 29.42 -8.93
C ARG A 174 -10.82 28.50 -8.65
N GLN A 175 -11.05 27.32 -8.10
CA GLN A 175 -9.99 26.36 -7.78
C GLN A 175 -9.28 25.85 -9.04
N LEU A 176 -10.02 25.59 -10.12
CA LEU A 176 -9.43 25.20 -11.40
C LEU A 176 -8.66 26.34 -12.07
N ALA A 177 -9.18 27.57 -12.00
CA ALA A 177 -8.49 28.75 -12.52
C ALA A 177 -7.15 28.98 -11.80
N ALA A 178 -7.12 28.85 -10.47
CA ALA A 178 -5.89 28.94 -9.67
C ALA A 178 -4.86 27.88 -10.07
N ASN A 179 -5.30 26.64 -10.36
CA ASN A 179 -4.41 25.57 -10.82
C ASN A 179 -3.89 25.76 -12.26
N SER A 180 -4.51 26.63 -13.06
CA SER A 180 -4.14 26.87 -14.45
C SER A 180 -3.20 28.07 -14.63
N HIS A 181 -2.94 28.84 -13.56
CA HIS A 181 -2.11 30.03 -13.61
C HIS A 181 -0.62 29.67 -13.65
N SER A 182 0.06 29.94 -14.77
CA SER A 182 1.47 29.57 -15.01
C SER A 182 2.48 30.26 -14.08
N GLN A 183 2.08 31.36 -13.43
CA GLN A 183 2.94 32.15 -12.54
C GLN A 183 2.94 31.67 -11.08
N ILE A 184 2.16 30.65 -10.72
CA ILE A 184 2.12 30.08 -9.37
C ILE A 184 3.02 28.85 -9.32
N ASN A 185 3.96 28.81 -8.38
CA ASN A 185 4.81 27.63 -8.17
C ASN A 185 3.96 26.42 -7.79
N ASN A 186 4.41 25.22 -8.14
CA ASN A 186 3.69 24.00 -7.80
C ASN A 186 3.44 23.85 -6.29
N SER A 187 4.37 24.28 -5.43
CA SER A 187 4.21 24.29 -3.97
C SER A 187 3.06 25.19 -3.46
N ASP A 188 2.67 26.18 -4.25
CA ASP A 188 1.71 27.20 -3.85
C ASP A 188 0.32 26.93 -4.46
N ARG A 189 0.19 25.84 -5.24
CA ARG A 189 -1.08 25.41 -5.83
C ARG A 189 -1.80 24.48 -4.87
N THR A 190 -3.09 24.74 -4.64
CA THR A 190 -4.00 23.82 -3.94
C THR A 190 -4.45 22.72 -4.91
N PRO A 191 -4.06 21.45 -4.73
CA PRO A 191 -4.60 20.36 -5.53
C PRO A 191 -6.11 20.23 -5.32
N VAL A 192 -6.83 19.86 -6.38
CA VAL A 192 -8.26 19.62 -6.37
C VAL A 192 -8.50 18.15 -6.64
N ILE A 193 -9.25 17.50 -5.77
CA ILE A 193 -9.69 16.12 -5.90
C ILE A 193 -11.21 16.13 -6.04
N VAL A 194 -11.71 15.39 -7.03
CA VAL A 194 -13.14 15.10 -7.19
C VAL A 194 -13.29 13.59 -7.10
N ALA A 195 -13.93 13.12 -6.03
CA ALA A 195 -14.04 11.71 -5.73
C ALA A 195 -15.47 11.33 -5.37
N GLY A 196 -15.88 10.10 -5.67
CA GLY A 196 -17.21 9.63 -5.29
C GLY A 196 -17.80 8.63 -6.24
N ASP A 197 -19.08 8.34 -6.00
CA ASP A 197 -19.90 7.47 -6.83
C ASP A 197 -20.63 8.32 -7.88
N PHE A 198 -20.23 8.16 -9.13
CA PHE A 198 -20.75 8.95 -10.23
C PHE A 198 -22.00 8.32 -10.86
N ASN A 199 -22.39 7.11 -10.45
CA ASN A 199 -23.51 6.36 -11.04
C ASN A 199 -23.48 6.28 -12.58
N THR A 200 -22.30 6.37 -13.17
CA THR A 200 -22.06 6.30 -14.61
C THR A 200 -20.67 5.69 -14.85
N PRO A 201 -20.48 4.83 -15.86
CA PRO A 201 -19.16 4.28 -16.15
C PRO A 201 -18.17 5.31 -16.69
N SER A 202 -16.90 4.92 -16.77
CA SER A 202 -15.89 5.74 -17.45
C SER A 202 -16.05 5.69 -18.96
N HIS A 203 -15.96 6.84 -19.61
CA HIS A 203 -15.78 6.94 -21.05
C HIS A 203 -14.49 6.29 -21.57
N LEU A 204 -13.54 5.97 -20.67
CA LEU A 204 -12.31 5.24 -21.00
C LEU A 204 -12.44 3.72 -20.86
N ASP A 205 -13.54 3.23 -20.28
CA ASP A 205 -13.74 1.80 -20.01
C ASP A 205 -14.58 1.13 -21.09
N TRP A 206 -15.59 1.81 -21.65
CA TRP A 206 -16.50 1.29 -22.68
C TRP A 206 -16.00 1.62 -24.10
N THR A 207 -14.89 0.99 -24.48
CA THR A 207 -14.18 1.20 -25.76
C THR A 207 -14.40 0.04 -26.73
N GLU A 208 -13.92 0.17 -27.97
CA GLU A 208 -13.99 -0.94 -28.94
C GLU A 208 -13.26 -2.20 -28.43
N ALA A 209 -12.15 -2.03 -27.70
CA ALA A 209 -11.39 -3.15 -27.14
C ALA A 209 -12.20 -3.94 -26.09
N THR A 210 -13.06 -3.26 -25.32
CA THR A 210 -13.89 -3.87 -24.26
C THR A 210 -15.33 -4.12 -24.70
N ARG A 211 -15.68 -3.82 -25.95
CA ARG A 211 -17.04 -3.98 -26.49
C ARG A 211 -17.67 -5.35 -26.22
N HIS A 212 -16.87 -6.41 -26.30
CA HIS A 212 -17.31 -7.79 -26.09
C HIS A 212 -17.69 -8.10 -24.64
N ILE A 213 -17.14 -7.38 -23.65
CA ILE A 213 -17.54 -7.48 -22.24
C ILE A 213 -18.61 -6.45 -21.86
N HIS A 214 -18.87 -5.45 -22.71
CA HIS A 214 -19.92 -4.43 -22.56
C HIS A 214 -21.12 -4.66 -23.50
N PHE A 215 -21.53 -5.92 -23.61
CA PHE A 215 -22.77 -6.32 -24.30
C PHE A 215 -22.84 -5.90 -25.78
N GLY A 216 -21.69 -5.78 -26.45
CA GLY A 216 -21.61 -5.38 -27.85
C GLY A 216 -21.65 -3.86 -28.08
N TRP A 217 -21.53 -3.05 -27.03
CA TRP A 217 -21.58 -1.59 -27.11
C TRP A 217 -20.24 -0.92 -26.82
N THR A 218 -19.98 0.16 -27.56
CA THR A 218 -18.94 1.15 -27.29
C THR A 218 -19.67 2.44 -26.91
N VAL A 219 -19.36 3.01 -25.73
CA VAL A 219 -20.12 4.14 -25.18
C VAL A 219 -19.15 5.18 -24.61
N GLU A 220 -19.17 6.39 -25.17
CA GLU A 220 -18.48 7.54 -24.58
C GLU A 220 -19.40 8.17 -23.52
N TRP A 221 -19.27 7.71 -22.28
CA TRP A 221 -20.10 8.19 -21.17
C TRP A 221 -19.92 9.71 -20.93
N PRO A 222 -20.99 10.51 -21.07
CA PRO A 222 -20.87 11.96 -21.21
C PRO A 222 -20.38 12.64 -19.92
N VAL A 223 -20.72 12.11 -18.74
CA VAL A 223 -20.38 12.71 -17.46
C VAL A 223 -18.88 12.70 -17.19
N THR A 224 -18.25 11.52 -17.25
CA THR A 224 -16.80 11.40 -17.02
C THR A 224 -15.99 12.05 -18.14
N LYS A 225 -16.50 12.00 -19.39
CA LYS A 225 -15.90 12.71 -20.52
C LYS A 225 -15.89 14.22 -20.27
N LEU A 226 -17.02 14.78 -19.85
CA LEU A 226 -17.17 16.22 -19.63
C LEU A 226 -16.28 16.70 -18.48
N LEU A 227 -16.20 15.95 -17.37
CA LEU A 227 -15.29 16.30 -16.27
C LEU A 227 -13.82 16.33 -16.73
N GLN A 228 -13.40 15.38 -17.58
CA GLN A 228 -12.05 15.36 -18.11
C GLN A 228 -11.79 16.48 -19.13
N THR A 229 -12.70 16.73 -20.08
CA THR A 229 -12.48 17.68 -21.17
C THR A 229 -12.76 19.13 -20.80
N ALA A 230 -13.78 19.40 -19.99
CA ALA A 230 -14.16 20.77 -19.61
C ALA A 230 -13.38 21.28 -18.39
N ALA A 231 -13.12 20.42 -17.40
CA ALA A 231 -12.39 20.81 -16.18
C ALA A 231 -10.90 20.41 -16.20
N GLY A 232 -10.44 19.64 -17.20
CA GLY A 232 -9.05 19.19 -17.29
C GLY A 232 -8.62 18.24 -16.17
N MET A 233 -9.59 17.61 -15.51
CA MET A 233 -9.36 16.66 -14.43
C MET A 233 -8.82 15.34 -14.98
N THR A 234 -7.90 14.70 -14.26
CA THR A 234 -7.30 13.43 -14.67
C THR A 234 -7.85 12.28 -13.83
N ASP A 235 -8.30 11.21 -14.48
CA ASP A 235 -8.74 9.96 -13.85
C ASP A 235 -7.51 9.23 -13.28
N SER A 236 -7.36 9.22 -11.94
CA SER A 236 -6.17 8.65 -11.31
C SER A 236 -6.03 7.15 -11.52
N PHE A 237 -7.14 6.41 -11.68
CA PHE A 237 -7.09 4.98 -11.93
C PHE A 237 -6.57 4.69 -13.33
N ARG A 238 -7.06 5.41 -14.35
CA ARG A 238 -6.62 5.22 -15.74
C ARG A 238 -5.26 5.79 -16.07
N GLU A 239 -4.78 6.78 -15.30
CA GLU A 239 -3.38 7.21 -15.42
C GLU A 239 -2.41 6.12 -14.95
N VAL A 240 -2.76 5.37 -13.89
CA VAL A 240 -1.95 4.24 -13.39
C VAL A 240 -2.18 2.98 -14.23
N HIS A 241 -3.42 2.74 -14.67
CA HIS A 241 -3.83 1.54 -15.39
C HIS A 241 -4.49 1.90 -16.74
N PRO A 242 -3.69 2.23 -17.77
CA PRO A 242 -4.22 2.75 -19.03
C PRO A 242 -5.02 1.73 -19.85
N ASP A 243 -4.79 0.42 -19.65
CA ASP A 243 -5.49 -0.65 -20.37
C ASP A 243 -6.73 -1.14 -19.59
N PRO A 244 -7.95 -0.90 -20.11
CA PRO A 244 -9.19 -1.31 -19.45
C PRO A 244 -9.46 -2.83 -19.50
N LEU A 245 -8.80 -3.60 -20.38
CA LEU A 245 -8.89 -5.06 -20.37
C LEU A 245 -7.98 -5.67 -19.30
N ALA A 246 -6.75 -5.18 -19.19
CA ALA A 246 -5.80 -5.66 -18.20
C ALA A 246 -6.23 -5.30 -16.77
N ALA A 247 -6.84 -4.12 -16.59
CA ALA A 247 -7.34 -3.64 -15.32
C ALA A 247 -8.75 -3.03 -15.48
N PRO A 248 -9.81 -3.84 -15.40
CA PRO A 248 -11.19 -3.35 -15.54
C PRO A 248 -11.60 -2.38 -14.44
N GLY A 249 -11.06 -2.56 -13.22
CA GLY A 249 -11.27 -1.63 -12.11
C GLY A 249 -12.70 -1.59 -11.58
N HIS A 250 -13.44 -2.70 -11.68
CA HIS A 250 -14.84 -2.75 -11.24
C HIS A 250 -15.01 -2.28 -9.80
N THR A 251 -15.88 -1.28 -9.60
CA THR A 251 -16.26 -0.78 -8.27
C THR A 251 -17.71 -1.07 -7.96
N TRP A 252 -18.53 -1.21 -9.00
CA TRP A 252 -19.90 -1.67 -8.94
C TRP A 252 -20.02 -3.12 -9.41
N GLY A 253 -21.05 -3.79 -8.91
CA GLY A 253 -21.29 -5.20 -9.20
C GLY A 253 -20.47 -6.14 -8.33
N VAL A 254 -20.29 -5.80 -7.05
CA VAL A 254 -19.75 -6.69 -6.00
C VAL A 254 -20.47 -8.04 -5.99
N TYR A 255 -21.75 -8.04 -6.33
CA TYR A 255 -22.58 -9.22 -6.43
C TYR A 255 -22.58 -9.78 -7.86
N GLU A 256 -22.27 -11.07 -8.03
CA GLU A 256 -22.08 -11.72 -9.34
C GLU A 256 -23.23 -11.51 -10.36
N ALA A 257 -24.45 -11.25 -9.90
CA ALA A 257 -25.63 -11.11 -10.76
C ALA A 257 -25.78 -9.72 -11.42
N LEU A 258 -24.98 -8.74 -10.99
CA LEU A 258 -25.03 -7.36 -11.47
C LEU A 258 -24.07 -7.13 -12.64
N VAL A 259 -24.30 -6.04 -13.37
CA VAL A 259 -23.30 -5.50 -14.31
C VAL A 259 -22.06 -5.08 -13.52
N LYS A 260 -20.89 -5.30 -14.09
CA LYS A 260 -19.61 -4.97 -13.46
C LYS A 260 -19.04 -3.76 -14.18
N ASP A 261 -18.94 -2.65 -13.46
CA ASP A 261 -18.53 -1.37 -14.00
C ASP A 261 -17.69 -0.62 -12.98
N ARG A 262 -16.86 0.30 -13.45
CA ARG A 262 -16.19 1.28 -12.60
C ARG A 262 -17.00 2.57 -12.61
N ILE A 263 -17.65 2.86 -11.48
CA ILE A 263 -18.49 4.06 -11.30
C ILE A 263 -18.04 4.93 -10.12
N ASP A 264 -17.12 4.42 -9.31
CA ASP A 264 -16.51 5.16 -8.22
C ASP A 264 -15.14 5.66 -8.68
N PHE A 265 -14.89 6.97 -8.54
CA PHE A 265 -13.73 7.61 -9.14
C PHE A 265 -12.96 8.46 -8.13
N ILE A 266 -11.67 8.65 -8.41
CA ILE A 266 -10.84 9.71 -7.86
C ILE A 266 -10.21 10.43 -9.05
N PHE A 267 -10.79 11.58 -9.41
CA PHE A 267 -10.23 12.52 -10.36
C PHE A 267 -9.39 13.56 -9.61
N TYR A 268 -8.30 14.02 -10.22
CA TYR A 268 -7.46 15.04 -9.62
C TYR A 268 -6.96 16.10 -10.62
N ARG A 269 -6.59 17.26 -10.09
CA ARG A 269 -5.90 18.35 -10.78
C ARG A 269 -4.92 19.01 -9.82
N GLY A 270 -3.75 19.40 -10.32
CA GLY A 270 -2.72 20.09 -9.54
C GLY A 270 -1.40 19.34 -9.49
N PRO A 271 -0.47 19.76 -8.62
CA PRO A 271 0.93 19.30 -8.56
C PRO A 271 1.10 17.92 -7.91
N MET A 272 0.23 16.96 -8.24
CA MET A 272 0.28 15.60 -7.72
C MET A 272 0.39 14.59 -8.87
N ARG A 273 0.90 13.39 -8.59
CA ARG A 273 0.88 12.26 -9.53
C ARG A 273 0.42 11.00 -8.80
N PRO A 274 -0.55 10.26 -9.33
CA PRO A 274 -0.91 8.97 -8.75
C PRO A 274 0.22 7.98 -9.00
N VAL A 275 0.65 7.29 -7.96
CA VAL A 275 1.67 6.23 -8.03
C VAL A 275 1.08 4.84 -7.78
N ARG A 276 -0.13 4.78 -7.24
CA ARG A 276 -0.89 3.55 -7.05
C ARG A 276 -2.38 3.89 -7.03
N SER A 277 -3.21 3.10 -7.70
CA SER A 277 -4.67 3.21 -7.63
C SER A 277 -5.31 1.83 -7.75
N PHE A 278 -6.29 1.49 -6.92
CA PHE A 278 -6.94 0.17 -6.94
C PHE A 278 -8.34 0.18 -6.29
N PRO A 279 -9.26 -0.69 -6.74
CA PRO A 279 -10.50 -0.98 -6.03
C PRO A 279 -10.20 -1.87 -4.80
N PHE A 280 -10.96 -1.70 -3.73
CA PHE A 280 -10.80 -2.43 -2.46
C PHE A 280 -12.14 -2.89 -1.90
N ALA A 281 -12.22 -4.17 -1.52
CA ALA A 281 -13.40 -4.76 -0.86
C ALA A 281 -13.04 -5.71 0.29
N GLY A 282 -12.08 -5.30 1.13
CA GLY A 282 -11.62 -6.10 2.25
C GLY A 282 -10.73 -7.27 1.84
N THR A 283 -10.52 -8.19 2.78
CA THR A 283 -9.57 -9.31 2.62
C THR A 283 -10.24 -10.64 2.32
N THR A 284 -11.56 -10.74 2.53
CA THR A 284 -12.35 -11.94 2.23
C THR A 284 -13.30 -11.73 1.04
N PRO A 285 -13.61 -12.79 0.27
CA PRO A 285 -14.60 -12.69 -0.80
C PRO A 285 -15.96 -12.25 -0.27
N VAL A 286 -16.58 -11.28 -0.95
CA VAL A 286 -17.92 -10.82 -0.59
C VAL A 286 -18.95 -11.90 -0.93
N LEU A 287 -19.73 -12.35 0.07
CA LEU A 287 -20.72 -13.39 -0.12
C LEU A 287 -22.01 -12.81 -0.68
N TYR A 288 -22.56 -13.48 -1.70
CA TYR A 288 -23.88 -13.19 -2.24
C TYR A 288 -24.61 -14.48 -2.62
N PRO A 289 -25.83 -14.74 -2.12
CA PRO A 289 -26.54 -15.96 -2.45
C PRO A 289 -27.16 -15.87 -3.84
N LYS A 290 -27.06 -16.96 -4.61
CA LYS A 290 -27.74 -17.10 -5.92
C LYS A 290 -29.28 -17.06 -5.84
N LYS A 291 -29.87 -17.13 -4.64
CA LYS A 291 -31.33 -17.09 -4.41
C LYS A 291 -31.67 -16.01 -3.38
N HIS A 292 -32.62 -15.13 -3.71
CA HIS A 292 -33.03 -13.99 -2.88
C HIS A 292 -33.49 -14.35 -1.45
N ALA A 293 -34.06 -15.55 -1.24
CA ALA A 293 -34.65 -15.95 0.05
C ALA A 293 -33.66 -15.95 1.24
N ASN A 294 -32.35 -15.98 0.99
CA ASN A 294 -31.31 -15.95 2.03
C ASN A 294 -30.45 -14.67 2.02
N LEU A 295 -30.77 -13.68 1.18
CA LEU A 295 -29.93 -12.50 0.95
C LEU A 295 -29.56 -11.78 2.25
N ILE A 296 -30.56 -11.42 3.06
CA ILE A 296 -30.33 -10.68 4.31
C ILE A 296 -29.46 -11.47 5.29
N LYS A 297 -29.62 -12.80 5.36
CA LYS A 297 -28.82 -13.64 6.27
C LYS A 297 -27.37 -13.74 5.84
N VAL A 298 -27.11 -13.80 4.53
CA VAL A 298 -25.76 -13.88 3.98
C VAL A 298 -25.05 -12.54 4.05
N LEU A 299 -25.73 -11.44 3.71
CA LEU A 299 -25.13 -10.10 3.84
C LEU A 299 -24.70 -9.81 5.28
N LYS A 300 -25.50 -10.23 6.28
CA LYS A 300 -25.19 -10.04 7.70
C LYS A 300 -23.81 -10.55 8.13
N ILE A 301 -23.29 -11.60 7.50
CA ILE A 301 -22.03 -12.23 7.88
C ILE A 301 -20.82 -11.72 7.08
N ASN A 302 -21.02 -10.89 6.05
CA ASN A 302 -19.92 -10.37 5.25
C ASN A 302 -18.96 -9.50 6.09
N GLU A 303 -17.66 -9.64 5.84
CA GLU A 303 -16.64 -8.70 6.33
C GLU A 303 -16.80 -7.35 5.62
N TRP A 304 -16.98 -7.38 4.30
CA TRP A 304 -17.18 -6.17 3.52
C TRP A 304 -18.58 -5.57 3.75
N PRO A 305 -18.68 -4.31 4.19
CA PRO A 305 -19.95 -3.72 4.63
C PRO A 305 -20.73 -2.99 3.52
N SER A 306 -20.27 -3.03 2.26
CA SER A 306 -20.85 -2.26 1.15
C SER A 306 -21.15 -3.11 -0.09
N ASP A 307 -22.03 -2.61 -0.95
CA ASP A 307 -22.27 -3.11 -2.30
C ASP A 307 -21.39 -2.45 -3.38
N HIS A 308 -20.54 -1.50 -2.98
CA HIS A 308 -19.44 -0.95 -3.79
C HIS A 308 -18.08 -1.41 -3.26
N TYR A 309 -17.10 -1.55 -4.16
CA TYR A 309 -15.69 -1.48 -3.75
C TYR A 309 -15.35 -0.02 -3.48
N ALA A 310 -14.53 0.24 -2.46
CA ALA A 310 -13.88 1.53 -2.34
C ALA A 310 -12.82 1.69 -3.43
N VAL A 311 -12.44 2.92 -3.77
CA VAL A 311 -11.26 3.19 -4.60
C VAL A 311 -10.22 3.91 -3.76
N VAL A 312 -8.98 3.44 -3.84
CA VAL A 312 -7.85 4.01 -3.10
C VAL A 312 -6.80 4.45 -4.10
N THR A 313 -6.39 5.72 -4.03
CA THR A 313 -5.28 6.26 -4.82
C THR A 313 -4.23 6.87 -3.89
N LYS A 314 -2.97 6.45 -4.06
CA LYS A 314 -1.80 7.07 -3.45
C LYS A 314 -1.17 8.04 -4.44
N PHE A 315 -0.97 9.28 -3.99
CA PHE A 315 -0.34 10.37 -4.73
C PHE A 315 1.04 10.70 -4.16
N GLU A 316 1.90 11.21 -5.01
CA GLU A 316 3.15 11.89 -4.66
C GLU A 316 3.17 13.29 -5.28
N HIS A 317 3.93 14.21 -4.69
CA HIS A 317 4.09 15.55 -5.26
C HIS A 317 4.86 15.48 -6.60
N ARG A 318 4.42 16.24 -7.61
CA ARG A 318 5.19 16.39 -8.86
C ARG A 318 6.41 17.27 -8.58
N THR A 319 7.60 16.69 -8.51
CA THR A 319 8.85 17.46 -8.52
C THR A 319 9.06 18.08 -9.90
N ASN A 320 9.67 19.27 -9.97
CA ASN A 320 9.79 20.06 -11.20
C ASN A 320 10.73 19.46 -12.28
N GLU A 321 11.20 18.22 -12.15
CA GLU A 321 12.26 17.65 -13.00
C GLU A 321 11.82 17.21 -14.41
N VAL A 322 10.53 17.26 -14.76
CA VAL A 322 10.04 16.64 -16.02
C VAL A 322 9.59 17.65 -17.10
N ILE A 323 9.81 18.96 -16.93
CA ILE A 323 9.33 19.95 -17.92
C ILE A 323 10.36 20.23 -19.04
N GLU A 324 11.67 19.99 -18.84
CA GLU A 324 12.66 20.33 -19.88
C GLU A 324 12.84 19.30 -21.01
N THR A 325 12.39 18.05 -20.86
CA THR A 325 12.65 17.00 -21.88
C THR A 325 11.58 16.88 -22.97
N LYS A 326 10.42 17.54 -22.86
CA LYS A 326 9.35 17.47 -23.88
C LYS A 326 9.24 18.68 -24.80
N ALA A 327 9.97 19.77 -24.55
CA ALA A 327 9.90 20.99 -25.36
C ALA A 327 10.94 21.08 -26.49
N LEU A 328 11.87 20.12 -26.60
CA LEU A 328 13.00 20.19 -27.55
C LEU A 328 12.99 19.13 -28.67
N SER A 329 11.91 18.37 -28.85
CA SER A 329 11.82 17.34 -29.91
C SER A 329 10.94 17.72 -31.11
N THR A 330 10.89 18.99 -31.51
CA THR A 330 10.37 19.36 -32.84
C THR A 330 10.90 20.73 -33.26
N THR A 331 12.00 20.75 -34.04
CA THR A 331 12.19 21.48 -35.31
C THR A 331 13.66 21.87 -35.55
N ALA A 332 14.05 21.75 -36.83
CA ALA A 332 15.25 22.28 -37.48
C ALA A 332 16.59 21.54 -37.28
N THR A 333 16.83 20.59 -38.18
CA THR A 333 18.15 20.29 -38.76
C THR A 333 18.74 21.55 -39.40
N THR A 334 19.75 22.13 -38.76
CA THR A 334 20.72 23.01 -39.41
C THR A 334 22.10 22.78 -38.79
N SER A 335 23.02 22.32 -39.63
CA SER A 335 24.44 22.12 -39.33
C SER A 335 25.14 23.43 -38.97
N ILE A 336 25.77 23.51 -37.79
CA ILE A 336 26.78 24.54 -37.49
C ILE A 336 27.99 23.91 -36.77
N SER A 337 29.05 23.75 -37.56
CA SER A 337 30.45 24.12 -37.29
C SER A 337 30.94 24.21 -35.84
N THR A 338 31.89 23.33 -35.51
CA THR A 338 32.84 23.44 -34.41
C THR A 338 33.73 24.67 -34.54
N THR A 339 33.55 25.72 -33.71
CA THR A 339 34.61 26.62 -33.19
C THR A 339 34.00 27.72 -32.30
N ALA A 340 34.28 27.69 -30.99
CA ALA A 340 34.23 28.87 -30.12
C ALA A 340 35.40 28.82 -29.09
N PRO A 341 35.99 29.96 -28.68
CA PRO A 341 37.32 29.99 -28.05
C PRO A 341 37.31 29.83 -26.51
N PRO A 342 38.47 29.58 -25.87
CA PRO A 342 38.60 29.14 -24.47
C PRO A 342 38.26 30.17 -23.37
N THR A 343 37.59 31.27 -23.69
CA THR A 343 37.45 32.43 -22.79
C THR A 343 36.25 32.36 -21.84
N ILE A 344 35.21 31.57 -22.12
CA ILE A 344 34.01 31.48 -21.26
C ILE A 344 34.24 30.57 -20.04
N PHE A 345 35.07 29.54 -20.16
CA PHE A 345 35.43 28.65 -19.05
C PHE A 345 36.33 29.34 -18.01
N PHE A 346 37.19 30.27 -18.43
CA PHE A 346 38.06 31.01 -17.52
C PHE A 346 37.30 32.03 -16.66
N ILE A 347 36.25 32.66 -17.18
CA ILE A 347 35.47 33.67 -16.45
C ILE A 347 34.65 33.01 -15.33
N LEU A 348 34.04 31.86 -15.60
CA LEU A 348 33.27 31.10 -14.60
C LEU A 348 34.18 30.52 -13.49
N PHE A 349 35.39 30.07 -13.83
CA PHE A 349 36.35 29.58 -12.85
C PHE A 349 36.93 30.70 -11.97
N PHE A 350 37.14 31.90 -12.53
CA PHE A 350 37.67 33.05 -11.80
C PHE A 350 36.62 33.66 -10.84
N ILE A 351 35.34 33.69 -11.23
CA ILE A 351 34.23 34.13 -10.37
C ILE A 351 34.04 33.15 -9.20
N TYR A 352 34.19 31.84 -9.42
CA TYR A 352 34.11 30.83 -8.38
C TYR A 352 35.28 30.93 -7.37
N HIS A 353 36.49 31.26 -7.85
CA HIS A 353 37.66 31.46 -6.98
C HIS A 353 37.60 32.77 -6.16
N LEU A 354 37.09 33.86 -6.73
CA LEU A 354 36.87 35.12 -6.01
C LEU A 354 35.78 34.97 -4.93
N PHE A 355 34.78 34.12 -5.18
CA PHE A 355 33.75 33.78 -4.19
C PHE A 355 34.29 32.96 -3.02
N LEU A 356 35.27 32.07 -3.25
CA LEU A 356 35.92 31.30 -2.19
C LEU A 356 36.91 32.14 -1.36
N LEU A 357 37.59 33.11 -1.98
CA LEU A 357 38.49 34.03 -1.27
C LEU A 357 37.75 35.04 -0.38
N SER A 358 36.53 35.46 -0.73
CA SER A 358 35.73 36.38 0.11
C SER A 358 35.18 35.70 1.38
N ILE A 359 34.94 34.39 1.34
CA ILE A 359 34.50 33.59 2.50
C ILE A 359 35.64 33.42 3.52
N SER A 360 36.90 33.38 3.08
CA SER A 360 38.07 33.23 3.96
C SER A 360 38.41 34.50 4.75
N ALA A 361 37.99 35.68 4.31
CA ALA A 361 38.35 36.96 4.92
C ALA A 361 37.34 37.47 5.98
N HIS A 362 36.17 36.81 6.12
CA HIS A 362 35.10 37.26 7.03
C HIS A 362 34.98 36.45 8.34
N PHE A 363 35.79 35.42 8.54
CA PHE A 363 35.81 34.62 9.78
C PHE A 363 37.05 34.89 10.64
N THR A 364 37.28 36.16 10.96
CA THR A 364 38.14 36.56 12.09
C THR A 364 37.46 37.66 12.89
N SER A 365 36.38 37.32 13.59
CA SER A 365 36.00 37.93 14.88
C SER A 365 34.67 37.37 15.36
N HIS A 366 34.59 37.14 16.68
CA HIS A 366 33.42 36.73 17.47
C HIS A 366 33.15 35.22 17.59
N PHE A 367 33.83 34.59 18.55
CA PHE A 367 33.31 33.43 19.27
C PHE A 367 32.97 33.87 20.71
N ALA A 368 31.72 33.68 21.11
CA ALA A 368 31.31 33.62 22.52
C ALA A 368 30.72 32.22 22.76
N LEU A 369 31.29 31.52 23.75
CA LEU A 369 30.88 30.19 24.19
C LEU A 369 29.49 30.24 24.85
N VAL A 370 28.66 29.23 24.55
CA VAL A 370 27.60 28.77 25.44
C VAL A 370 27.75 27.25 25.58
N GLU A 371 28.11 26.82 26.78
CA GLU A 371 28.10 25.42 27.24
C GLU A 371 26.67 24.98 27.53
N VAL A 372 26.29 23.78 27.03
CA VAL A 372 25.26 22.94 27.64
C VAL A 372 25.80 21.51 27.63
N GLY A 373 25.90 20.92 28.82
CA GLY A 373 26.74 19.76 29.08
C GLY A 373 26.08 18.38 28.99
N SER A 374 26.96 17.41 29.30
CA SER A 374 26.69 16.09 29.88
C SER A 374 26.34 14.93 28.94
N VAL A 375 27.38 14.29 28.37
CA VAL A 375 27.41 12.83 28.20
C VAL A 375 28.80 12.32 28.57
N HIS A 376 28.86 11.47 29.61
CA HIS A 376 30.07 10.76 30.05
C HIS A 376 30.30 9.53 29.17
N LEU A 377 31.51 9.38 28.62
CA LEU A 377 31.99 8.12 28.06
C LEU A 377 33.40 7.82 28.57
N TYR A 378 33.55 6.58 29.05
CA TYR A 378 34.71 6.00 29.72
C TYR A 378 35.99 6.08 28.87
N ALA A 379 37.07 6.60 29.46
CA ALA A 379 38.41 6.58 28.88
C ALA A 379 39.25 5.46 29.51
N THR A 380 39.60 4.46 28.70
CA THR A 380 40.67 3.50 28.99
C THR A 380 42.04 4.20 28.90
N LYS A 381 42.90 3.93 29.89
CA LYS A 381 44.28 4.44 30.01
C LYS A 381 45.09 4.19 28.72
N LEU A 382 45.47 5.26 28.03
CA LEU A 382 46.62 5.27 27.14
C LEU A 382 47.65 6.28 27.68
N THR A 383 48.85 5.76 27.91
CA THR A 383 50.01 6.43 28.47
C THR A 383 50.60 7.46 27.50
N LYS A 384 51.10 8.56 28.08
CA LYS A 384 51.88 9.67 27.48
C LYS A 384 52.66 9.31 26.21
N SER A 385 52.38 9.98 25.09
CA SER A 385 53.20 11.08 24.53
C SER A 385 52.89 11.33 23.05
N GLU A 386 52.15 12.40 22.75
CA GLU A 386 52.31 13.29 21.57
C GLU A 386 51.20 14.37 21.64
N PRO A 387 51.48 15.64 21.28
CA PRO A 387 50.44 16.67 21.25
C PRO A 387 49.41 16.32 20.15
N PRO A 388 48.10 16.53 20.37
CA PRO A 388 47.11 16.21 19.37
C PRO A 388 47.34 17.07 18.13
N LYS A 389 47.59 16.43 16.98
CA LYS A 389 47.57 17.10 15.68
C LYS A 389 46.23 17.82 15.57
N LYS A 390 46.24 19.16 15.45
CA LYS A 390 45.05 19.96 15.17
C LYS A 390 44.39 19.39 13.92
N LEU A 391 43.31 18.63 14.09
CA LEU A 391 42.46 18.27 12.97
C LEU A 391 41.91 19.59 12.41
N SER A 392 42.21 19.84 11.14
CA SER A 392 41.66 21.00 10.42
C SER A 392 40.14 20.98 10.53
N ILE A 393 39.53 22.16 10.66
CA ILE A 393 38.07 22.34 10.61
C ILE A 393 37.48 21.66 9.36
N CYS A 394 38.21 21.61 8.25
CA CYS A 394 37.81 20.86 7.05
C CYS A 394 37.74 19.34 7.25
N SER A 395 38.56 18.75 8.13
CA SER A 395 38.49 17.33 8.46
C SER A 395 37.35 16.99 9.42
N MET A 396 37.01 17.91 10.34
CA MET A 396 35.81 17.78 11.18
C MET A 396 34.53 17.96 10.36
N ILE A 397 34.51 18.94 9.43
CA ILE A 397 33.39 19.13 8.49
C ILE A 397 33.28 17.93 7.55
N ARG A 398 34.38 17.39 7.02
CA ARG A 398 34.34 16.14 6.22
C ARG A 398 33.81 14.96 7.02
N SER A 399 34.22 14.81 8.28
CA SER A 399 33.76 13.73 9.15
C SER A 399 32.28 13.90 9.53
N ALA A 400 31.83 15.14 9.78
CA ALA A 400 30.42 15.45 10.05
C ALA A 400 29.56 15.31 8.79
N ILE A 401 30.06 15.64 7.60
CA ILE A 401 29.39 15.38 6.33
C ILE A 401 29.34 13.88 6.04
N LEU A 402 30.40 13.12 6.32
CA LEU A 402 30.37 11.66 6.20
C LEU A 402 29.36 11.06 7.18
N LEU A 403 29.33 11.52 8.42
CA LEU A 403 28.37 11.11 9.44
C LEU A 403 26.94 11.50 9.05
N PHE A 404 26.75 12.68 8.44
CA PHE A 404 25.45 13.16 7.96
C PHE A 404 25.00 12.44 6.69
N PHE A 405 25.91 12.01 5.81
CA PHE A 405 25.60 11.13 4.67
C PHE A 405 25.31 9.69 5.12
N LEU A 406 25.93 9.24 6.21
CA LEU A 406 25.60 7.97 6.88
C LEU A 406 24.25 8.03 7.63
N ILE A 407 23.81 9.22 8.04
CA ILE A 407 22.52 9.47 8.71
C ILE A 407 21.41 9.85 7.72
N SER A 408 21.74 10.39 6.54
CA SER A 408 20.81 10.56 5.41
C SER A 408 20.59 9.22 4.71
N ASN A 409 20.17 8.21 5.47
CA ASN A 409 19.58 7.04 4.87
C ASN A 409 18.31 7.53 4.17
N ALA A 410 18.33 7.50 2.84
CA ALA A 410 17.09 7.23 2.12
C ALA A 410 16.44 6.05 2.83
N ASN A 411 15.24 6.23 3.37
CA ASN A 411 14.50 5.14 4.03
C ASN A 411 14.41 3.98 3.04
N CYS A 412 15.32 3.02 3.16
CA CYS A 412 15.33 1.82 2.35
C CYS A 412 14.30 0.90 3.00
N SER A 413 13.04 1.05 2.58
CA SER A 413 11.98 0.17 3.04
C SER A 413 12.08 -1.16 2.31
N LEU A 414 12.32 -2.25 3.04
CA LEU A 414 12.28 -3.61 2.51
C LEU A 414 10.94 -4.25 2.89
N ARG A 415 10.18 -4.72 1.91
CA ARG A 415 8.94 -5.47 2.15
C ARG A 415 9.16 -6.95 1.91
N VAL A 416 9.01 -7.73 2.97
CA VAL A 416 9.12 -9.19 2.92
C VAL A 416 7.76 -9.82 3.12
N MET A 417 7.43 -10.77 2.25
CA MET A 417 6.23 -11.59 2.33
C MET A 417 6.64 -13.04 2.58
N THR A 418 5.86 -13.77 3.36
CA THR A 418 5.90 -15.24 3.36
C THR A 418 4.62 -15.76 2.71
N PHE A 419 4.72 -16.78 1.87
CA PHE A 419 3.57 -17.33 1.16
C PHE A 419 3.65 -18.86 1.10
N ASN A 420 2.80 -19.51 1.91
CA ASN A 420 2.52 -20.93 1.77
C ASN A 420 1.50 -21.15 0.64
N MET A 421 1.94 -21.81 -0.43
CA MET A 421 1.15 -22.11 -1.62
C MET A 421 0.71 -23.57 -1.62
N PHE A 422 -0.59 -23.78 -1.65
CA PHE A 422 -1.17 -25.12 -1.79
C PHE A 422 -0.97 -25.63 -3.22
N HIS A 423 -0.01 -26.56 -3.43
CA HIS A 423 0.34 -27.15 -4.73
C HIS A 423 0.49 -26.14 -5.88
N PHE A 424 1.17 -25.00 -5.66
CA PHE A 424 1.29 -23.90 -6.67
C PHE A 424 -0.05 -23.41 -7.25
N GLY A 425 -1.15 -23.57 -6.51
CA GLY A 425 -2.49 -23.23 -7.00
C GLY A 425 -3.04 -24.21 -8.04
N LYS A 426 -2.45 -25.39 -8.24
CA LYS A 426 -2.88 -26.41 -9.22
C LYS A 426 -4.36 -26.83 -9.07
N HIS A 427 -4.92 -26.70 -7.88
CA HIS A 427 -6.33 -27.01 -7.59
C HIS A 427 -7.30 -25.86 -7.91
N VAL A 428 -6.79 -24.73 -8.39
CA VAL A 428 -7.57 -23.54 -8.72
C VAL A 428 -7.32 -23.21 -10.20
N GLU A 429 -8.40 -22.99 -10.96
CA GLU A 429 -8.29 -22.52 -12.34
C GLU A 429 -7.49 -21.21 -12.40
N ASN A 430 -6.46 -21.17 -13.24
CA ASN A 430 -5.48 -20.08 -13.32
C ASN A 430 -4.79 -19.78 -11.97
N GLY A 431 -4.60 -20.79 -11.12
CA GLY A 431 -4.10 -20.64 -9.76
C GLY A 431 -2.74 -19.94 -9.67
N LEU A 432 -1.77 -20.31 -10.51
CA LEU A 432 -0.45 -19.67 -10.54
C LEU A 432 -0.53 -18.18 -10.93
N ARG A 433 -1.43 -17.82 -11.86
CA ARG A 433 -1.71 -16.43 -12.21
C ARG A 433 -2.32 -15.67 -11.03
N LYS A 434 -3.29 -16.27 -10.34
CA LYS A 434 -3.90 -15.69 -9.14
C LYS A 434 -2.88 -15.49 -8.02
N VAL A 435 -1.94 -16.43 -7.84
CA VAL A 435 -0.80 -16.28 -6.92
C VAL A 435 0.04 -15.07 -7.31
N ALA A 436 0.42 -14.95 -8.59
CA ALA A 436 1.17 -13.80 -9.09
C ALA A 436 0.42 -12.48 -8.86
N ASP A 437 -0.89 -12.45 -9.10
CA ASP A 437 -1.73 -11.26 -8.89
C ASP A 437 -1.79 -10.88 -7.39
N GLN A 438 -1.84 -11.84 -6.47
CA GLN A 438 -1.76 -11.57 -5.02
C GLN A 438 -0.40 -11.00 -4.62
N ILE A 439 0.70 -11.56 -5.13
CA ILE A 439 2.04 -11.02 -4.89
C ILE A 439 2.14 -9.59 -5.45
N LYS A 440 1.64 -9.33 -6.65
CA LYS A 440 1.59 -7.96 -7.22
C LYS A 440 0.75 -7.01 -6.36
N TYR A 441 -0.38 -7.47 -5.84
CA TYR A 441 -1.26 -6.70 -4.99
C TYR A 441 -0.58 -6.30 -3.67
N VAL A 442 0.07 -7.24 -2.98
CA VAL A 442 0.86 -6.97 -1.76
C VAL A 442 2.07 -6.10 -2.10
N ASN A 443 2.63 -6.28 -3.30
CA ASN A 443 3.83 -5.62 -3.81
C ASN A 443 5.04 -5.82 -2.87
N PRO A 444 5.48 -7.05 -2.56
CA PRO A 444 6.70 -7.26 -1.79
C PRO A 444 7.96 -7.11 -2.67
N ASP A 445 9.10 -6.99 -2.01
CA ASP A 445 10.42 -6.97 -2.63
C ASP A 445 11.11 -8.35 -2.54
N VAL A 446 10.73 -9.15 -1.54
CA VAL A 446 11.17 -10.53 -1.30
C VAL A 446 9.96 -11.39 -0.89
N VAL A 447 9.86 -12.61 -1.41
CA VAL A 447 8.85 -13.59 -0.99
C VAL A 447 9.52 -14.90 -0.62
N ALA A 448 9.36 -15.33 0.63
CA ALA A 448 9.69 -16.68 1.08
C ALA A 448 8.53 -17.62 0.72
N LEU A 449 8.80 -18.59 -0.16
CA LEU A 449 7.82 -19.53 -0.71
C LEU A 449 7.91 -20.89 -0.01
N GLN A 450 6.76 -21.43 0.39
CA GLN A 450 6.60 -22.81 0.83
C GLN A 450 5.54 -23.48 -0.03
N VAL A 451 5.83 -24.67 -0.57
CA VAL A 451 4.90 -25.41 -1.42
C VAL A 451 4.62 -26.76 -0.76
N SER A 452 3.34 -27.01 -0.48
CA SER A 452 2.86 -28.33 -0.08
C SER A 452 2.60 -29.19 -1.33
N GLY A 453 3.24 -30.35 -1.44
CA GLY A 453 3.02 -31.30 -2.54
C GLY A 453 4.25 -32.10 -2.96
N ILE A 454 4.02 -33.27 -3.57
CA ILE A 454 5.06 -34.04 -4.28
C ILE A 454 5.41 -33.23 -5.53
N PHE A 455 6.68 -32.90 -5.67
CA PHE A 455 7.22 -32.31 -6.89
C PHE A 455 6.99 -33.28 -8.06
N GLU A 456 6.08 -32.95 -8.98
CA GLU A 456 6.03 -33.63 -10.27
C GLU A 456 7.10 -33.00 -11.17
N ALA A 457 7.68 -33.76 -12.10
CA ALA A 457 8.64 -33.20 -13.06
C ALA A 457 7.98 -32.01 -13.80
N GLY A 458 8.52 -30.79 -13.60
CA GLY A 458 7.96 -29.53 -14.16
C GLY A 458 7.92 -28.33 -13.20
N ASP A 459 8.27 -28.48 -11.91
CA ASP A 459 8.15 -27.39 -10.93
C ASP A 459 9.26 -26.31 -10.99
N ALA A 460 10.40 -26.58 -11.65
CA ALA A 460 11.32 -25.51 -12.04
C ALA A 460 10.61 -24.55 -13.02
N ASP A 461 9.83 -25.11 -13.96
CA ASP A 461 9.03 -24.33 -14.90
C ASP A 461 7.96 -23.50 -14.17
N ASN A 462 7.45 -23.96 -13.02
CA ASN A 462 6.46 -23.21 -12.22
C ASN A 462 7.06 -21.99 -11.51
N LEU A 463 8.27 -22.09 -10.95
CA LEU A 463 8.95 -20.94 -10.34
C LEU A 463 9.32 -19.90 -11.41
N ASP A 464 9.86 -20.37 -12.54
CA ASP A 464 10.22 -19.50 -13.67
C ASP A 464 8.96 -18.85 -14.28
N THR A 465 7.87 -19.60 -14.43
CA THR A 465 6.58 -19.06 -14.86
C THR A 465 6.05 -18.02 -13.88
N LEU A 466 6.15 -18.27 -12.57
CA LEU A 466 5.74 -17.30 -11.55
C LEU A 466 6.55 -16.01 -11.65
N CYS A 467 7.89 -16.10 -11.73
CA CYS A 467 8.76 -14.94 -11.94
C CYS A 467 8.40 -14.20 -13.24
N GLY A 468 8.21 -14.91 -14.35
CA GLY A 468 7.78 -14.34 -15.63
C GLY A 468 6.42 -13.64 -15.56
N LEU A 469 5.47 -14.20 -14.80
CA LEU A 469 4.18 -13.56 -14.55
C LEU A 469 4.32 -12.30 -13.70
N LEU A 470 5.29 -12.24 -12.79
CA LEU A 470 5.54 -11.09 -11.91
C LEU A 470 6.26 -9.95 -12.62
N GLY A 471 7.15 -10.26 -13.58
CA GLY A 471 7.89 -9.31 -14.40
C GLY A 471 9.37 -9.68 -14.53
N GLU A 472 10.06 -9.11 -15.52
CA GLU A 472 11.48 -9.36 -15.79
C GLU A 472 12.41 -9.00 -14.62
N GLU A 473 11.94 -8.15 -13.72
CA GLU A 473 12.69 -7.77 -12.54
C GLU A 473 12.73 -8.86 -11.45
N TRP A 474 11.89 -9.89 -11.54
CA TRP A 474 11.80 -10.96 -10.56
C TRP A 474 12.68 -12.14 -10.92
N SER A 475 13.37 -12.66 -9.92
CA SER A 475 14.13 -13.90 -10.00
C SER A 475 14.00 -14.65 -8.69
N GLY A 476 14.32 -15.93 -8.68
CA GLY A 476 14.32 -16.70 -7.45
C GLY A 476 15.02 -18.02 -7.61
N ASP A 477 15.13 -18.71 -6.49
CA ASP A 477 15.73 -20.03 -6.43
C ASP A 477 15.05 -20.87 -5.35
N GLN A 478 15.10 -22.19 -5.50
CA GLN A 478 14.40 -23.13 -4.65
C GLN A 478 15.19 -24.42 -4.42
N GLN A 479 14.97 -25.03 -3.26
CA GLN A 479 15.52 -26.34 -2.94
C GLN A 479 14.97 -27.41 -3.89
N ASN A 480 15.85 -28.05 -4.67
CA ASN A 480 15.50 -29.11 -5.60
C ASN A 480 16.00 -30.49 -5.09
N ARG A 481 15.48 -30.90 -3.92
CA ARG A 481 15.73 -32.23 -3.34
C ARG A 481 14.47 -33.08 -3.53
N GLY A 482 14.53 -34.03 -4.47
CA GLY A 482 13.39 -34.82 -4.96
C GLY A 482 12.36 -35.24 -3.90
N ASN A 483 11.08 -35.25 -4.32
CA ASN A 483 9.90 -35.72 -3.57
C ASN A 483 9.55 -35.05 -2.22
N ILE A 484 10.15 -33.93 -1.82
CA ILE A 484 9.78 -33.26 -0.57
C ILE A 484 9.54 -31.76 -0.76
N ASN A 485 8.32 -31.31 -0.45
CA ASN A 485 7.85 -29.92 -0.25
C ASN A 485 8.86 -28.80 -0.57
N GLY A 486 8.54 -28.02 -1.59
CA GLY A 486 9.38 -26.94 -2.10
C GLY A 486 9.53 -25.78 -1.13
N ARG A 487 10.76 -25.31 -0.99
CA ARG A 487 11.10 -24.07 -0.29
C ARG A 487 11.96 -23.25 -1.20
N GLY A 488 11.60 -21.99 -1.37
CA GLY A 488 12.35 -21.07 -2.22
C GLY A 488 12.20 -19.65 -1.76
N VAL A 489 12.99 -18.78 -2.39
CA VAL A 489 12.88 -17.34 -2.22
C VAL A 489 12.85 -16.73 -3.61
N ILE A 490 11.84 -15.89 -3.88
CA ILE A 490 11.82 -15.01 -5.05
C ILE A 490 12.03 -13.57 -4.60
N THR A 491 12.66 -12.76 -5.43
CA THR A 491 12.97 -11.38 -5.11
C THR A 491 13.10 -10.54 -6.37
N ARG A 492 12.89 -9.23 -6.22
CA ARG A 492 13.34 -8.25 -7.21
C ARG A 492 14.83 -7.97 -7.06
N HIS A 493 15.46 -8.25 -5.92
CA HIS A 493 16.85 -7.93 -5.67
C HIS A 493 17.83 -8.87 -6.38
N LYS A 494 19.10 -8.49 -6.40
CA LYS A 494 20.14 -9.30 -7.05
C LYS A 494 20.48 -10.47 -6.14
N ILE A 495 20.37 -11.68 -6.65
CA ILE A 495 20.79 -12.90 -5.95
C ILE A 495 22.32 -12.99 -5.97
N VAL A 496 22.95 -13.11 -4.82
CA VAL A 496 24.43 -13.18 -4.67
C VAL A 496 24.92 -14.51 -4.09
N GLY A 497 24.02 -15.35 -3.61
CA GLY A 497 24.33 -16.72 -3.22
C GLY A 497 23.13 -17.45 -2.64
N TYR A 498 23.30 -18.74 -2.40
CA TYR A 498 22.30 -19.60 -1.79
C TYR A 498 22.96 -20.62 -0.87
N TYR A 499 22.17 -21.21 0.02
CA TYR A 499 22.57 -22.36 0.81
C TYR A 499 21.40 -23.33 1.00
N ASP A 500 21.66 -24.60 0.70
CA ASP A 500 20.69 -25.68 0.70
C ASP A 500 20.98 -26.76 1.77
N GLY A 501 21.87 -26.50 2.72
CA GLY A 501 22.34 -27.51 3.68
C GLY A 501 21.38 -27.82 4.82
N TYR A 502 20.20 -27.20 4.87
CA TYR A 502 19.18 -27.41 5.91
C TYR A 502 17.98 -28.18 5.37
N SER A 503 17.61 -29.28 6.02
CA SER A 503 16.59 -30.19 5.49
C SER A 503 15.16 -29.62 5.51
N ARG A 504 14.93 -28.52 6.24
CA ARG A 504 13.63 -27.87 6.44
C ARG A 504 13.60 -26.40 6.01
N GLY A 505 14.60 -25.93 5.27
CA GLY A 505 14.62 -24.57 4.76
C GLY A 505 15.59 -24.37 3.60
N TYR A 506 15.44 -23.25 2.92
CA TYR A 506 16.31 -22.79 1.84
C TYR A 506 16.78 -21.38 2.15
N ASN A 507 18.07 -21.12 2.02
CA ASN A 507 18.64 -19.80 2.24
C ASN A 507 19.04 -19.14 0.92
N LEU A 508 18.69 -17.87 0.78
CA LEU A 508 19.06 -17.05 -0.34
C LEU A 508 19.66 -15.73 0.17
N ARG A 509 20.85 -15.40 -0.32
CA ARG A 509 21.52 -14.12 -0.04
C ARG A 509 21.25 -13.17 -1.19
N ILE A 510 20.79 -11.97 -0.86
CA ILE A 510 20.41 -10.95 -1.84
C ILE A 510 21.14 -9.64 -1.55
N GLN A 511 21.55 -8.96 -2.61
CA GLN A 511 22.05 -7.59 -2.58
C GLN A 511 20.92 -6.63 -2.95
N LEU A 512 20.58 -5.73 -2.03
CA LEU A 512 19.49 -4.77 -2.21
C LEU A 512 19.80 -3.81 -3.36
N ARG A 513 18.81 -3.60 -4.23
CA ARG A 513 18.97 -2.81 -5.46
C ARG A 513 19.38 -1.37 -5.13
N GLY A 514 20.35 -0.85 -5.89
CA GLY A 514 20.85 0.51 -5.69
C GLY A 514 21.71 0.68 -4.45
N THR A 515 22.11 -0.41 -3.79
CA THR A 515 22.96 -0.40 -2.61
C THR A 515 23.99 -1.54 -2.67
N GLU A 516 25.02 -1.47 -1.84
CA GLU A 516 25.93 -2.59 -1.58
C GLU A 516 25.44 -3.48 -0.41
N GLN A 517 24.28 -3.17 0.19
CA GLN A 517 23.77 -3.89 1.36
C GLN A 517 23.30 -5.29 0.96
N GLU A 518 23.86 -6.31 1.62
CA GLU A 518 23.40 -7.69 1.52
C GLU A 518 22.48 -8.06 2.68
N ILE A 519 21.50 -8.93 2.43
CA ILE A 519 20.72 -9.59 3.47
C ILE A 519 20.63 -11.09 3.18
N SER A 520 20.38 -11.86 4.23
CA SER A 520 20.17 -13.30 4.17
C SER A 520 18.72 -13.65 4.46
N VAL A 521 18.06 -14.42 3.59
CA VAL A 521 16.64 -14.77 3.72
C VAL A 521 16.50 -16.28 3.74
N TRP A 522 15.99 -16.81 4.85
CA TRP A 522 15.65 -18.22 5.02
C TRP A 522 14.16 -18.42 4.81
N SER A 523 13.79 -19.25 3.84
CA SER A 523 12.44 -19.78 3.68
C SER A 523 12.35 -21.14 4.38
N VAL A 524 11.56 -21.24 5.44
CA VAL A 524 11.41 -22.47 6.23
C VAL A 524 10.04 -23.13 6.05
N TYR A 525 10.01 -24.45 6.08
CA TYR A 525 8.76 -25.21 6.17
C TYR A 525 8.92 -26.33 7.20
N LEU A 526 8.44 -26.06 8.42
CA LEU A 526 8.59 -26.97 9.55
C LEU A 526 7.52 -28.06 9.51
N SER A 527 7.66 -29.08 10.36
CA SER A 527 6.71 -30.19 10.41
C SER A 527 5.26 -29.75 10.64
N TRP A 528 4.39 -30.10 9.70
CA TRP A 528 2.93 -29.85 9.73
C TRP A 528 2.15 -30.91 10.51
N LYS A 529 2.79 -32.06 10.79
CA LYS A 529 2.14 -33.17 11.50
C LYS A 529 1.81 -32.73 12.93
N ASP A 530 0.56 -32.98 13.32
CA ASP A 530 -0.02 -32.68 14.64
C ASP A 530 0.06 -31.19 15.03
N TYR A 531 -1.10 -30.52 15.14
CA TYR A 531 -1.18 -29.09 15.43
C TYR A 531 -1.70 -28.84 16.85
N GLY A 532 -0.83 -28.31 17.72
CA GLY A 532 -1.12 -28.12 19.14
C GLY A 532 -2.42 -27.35 19.45
N PRO A 533 -2.76 -26.27 18.71
CA PRO A 533 -4.03 -25.58 18.87
C PRO A 533 -5.28 -26.44 18.62
N ASP A 534 -5.21 -27.44 17.74
CA ASP A 534 -6.32 -28.38 17.53
C ASP A 534 -6.50 -29.33 18.72
N ALA A 535 -5.39 -29.71 19.38
CA ALA A 535 -5.44 -30.47 20.61
C ALA A 535 -6.00 -29.62 21.77
N ALA A 536 -5.59 -28.35 21.88
CA ALA A 536 -6.13 -27.41 22.87
C ALA A 536 -7.65 -27.24 22.71
N LYS A 537 -8.12 -27.11 21.47
CA LYS A 537 -9.56 -27.03 21.15
C LYS A 537 -10.33 -28.27 21.59
N LYS A 538 -9.70 -29.44 21.60
CA LYS A 538 -10.28 -30.72 22.07
C LYS A 538 -10.17 -30.91 23.59
N GLY A 539 -9.65 -29.93 24.33
CA GLY A 539 -9.50 -29.99 25.78
C GLY A 539 -8.34 -30.89 26.25
N ALA A 540 -7.30 -31.06 25.43
CA ALA A 540 -6.14 -31.88 25.78
C ALA A 540 -5.33 -31.27 26.94
N THR A 541 -4.53 -32.09 27.64
CA THR A 541 -3.60 -31.57 28.65
C THR A 541 -2.49 -30.76 27.99
N VAL A 542 -1.89 -29.82 28.74
CA VAL A 542 -0.73 -29.04 28.26
C VAL A 542 0.40 -29.97 27.80
N ASP A 543 0.65 -31.06 28.54
CA ASP A 543 1.66 -32.06 28.17
C ASP A 543 1.38 -32.70 26.81
N HIS A 544 0.12 -33.02 26.50
CA HIS A 544 -0.25 -33.57 25.19
C HIS A 544 -0.16 -32.52 24.08
N ILE A 545 -0.51 -31.26 24.34
CA ILE A 545 -0.34 -30.17 23.37
C ILE A 545 1.16 -29.98 23.06
N MET A 546 1.98 -29.98 24.11
CA MET A 546 3.43 -29.81 23.99
C MET A 546 4.14 -31.01 23.37
N SER A 547 3.61 -32.23 23.52
CA SER A 547 4.21 -33.40 22.86
C SER A 547 4.12 -33.31 21.34
N GLN A 548 3.09 -32.63 20.80
CA GLN A 548 2.95 -32.41 19.35
C GLN A 548 3.99 -31.44 18.78
N GLU A 549 4.54 -30.53 19.58
CA GLU A 549 5.69 -29.70 19.19
C GLU A 549 7.01 -30.48 19.17
N ARG A 550 7.08 -31.56 19.96
CA ARG A 550 8.32 -32.27 20.32
C ARG A 550 8.52 -33.63 19.65
N ASP A 551 7.59 -34.09 18.80
CA ASP A 551 7.58 -35.46 18.22
C ASP A 551 8.98 -35.93 17.80
N ASP A 552 9.38 -37.11 18.30
CA ASP A 552 10.77 -37.59 18.33
C ASP A 552 11.37 -37.61 16.92
N PHE A 553 12.46 -36.85 16.74
CA PHE A 553 13.27 -36.70 15.52
C PHE A 553 12.65 -35.98 14.31
N LYS A 554 11.36 -35.60 14.34
CA LYS A 554 10.72 -34.90 13.20
C LYS A 554 9.84 -33.71 13.59
N GLY A 555 9.63 -33.44 14.87
CA GLY A 555 8.81 -32.32 15.36
C GLY A 555 9.41 -30.93 15.08
N ARG A 556 8.57 -29.89 15.24
CA ARG A 556 8.93 -28.49 14.95
C ARG A 556 10.09 -27.98 15.79
N VAL A 557 10.15 -28.36 17.07
CA VAL A 557 11.27 -28.03 17.97
C VAL A 557 12.58 -28.63 17.47
N HIS A 558 12.56 -29.86 16.95
CA HIS A 558 13.74 -30.48 16.38
C HIS A 558 14.20 -29.75 15.11
N ASN A 559 13.26 -29.37 14.23
CA ASN A 559 13.58 -28.64 13.00
C ASN A 559 14.24 -27.29 13.32
N ILE A 560 13.71 -26.51 14.26
CA ILE A 560 14.34 -25.25 14.66
C ILE A 560 15.69 -25.45 15.33
N ARG A 561 15.88 -26.50 16.14
CA ARG A 561 17.20 -26.82 16.70
C ARG A 561 18.23 -27.20 15.62
N GLU A 562 17.80 -27.90 14.56
CA GLU A 562 18.65 -28.20 13.41
C GLU A 562 19.08 -26.90 12.70
N LEU A 563 18.17 -25.93 12.52
CA LEU A 563 18.51 -24.61 11.98
C LEU A 563 19.48 -23.85 12.89
N LEU A 564 19.18 -23.77 14.19
CA LEU A 564 20.01 -23.09 15.19
C LEU A 564 21.41 -23.71 15.35
N GLY A 565 21.54 -25.01 15.08
CA GLY A 565 22.82 -25.72 15.04
C GLY A 565 23.50 -25.74 13.66
N ASN A 566 22.87 -25.19 12.63
CA ASN A 566 23.41 -25.20 11.27
C ASN A 566 24.59 -24.23 11.15
N GLU A 567 25.74 -24.72 10.67
CA GLU A 567 26.96 -23.91 10.59
C GLU A 567 26.80 -22.61 9.78
N GLU A 568 26.04 -22.66 8.68
CA GLU A 568 25.83 -21.47 7.84
C GLU A 568 24.89 -20.47 8.54
N PHE A 569 23.81 -20.96 9.16
CA PHE A 569 22.91 -20.10 9.92
C PHE A 569 23.64 -19.40 11.08
N VAL A 570 24.44 -20.14 11.86
CA VAL A 570 25.24 -19.58 12.97
C VAL A 570 26.23 -18.52 12.47
N LYS A 571 26.91 -18.76 11.34
CA LYS A 571 27.80 -17.75 10.73
C LYS A 571 27.04 -16.47 10.37
N GLN A 572 25.85 -16.61 9.80
CA GLN A 572 25.03 -15.47 9.39
C GLN A 572 24.48 -14.70 10.59
N ILE A 573 24.01 -15.38 11.63
CA ILE A 573 23.56 -14.74 12.88
C ILE A 573 24.70 -13.99 13.57
N ASN A 574 25.91 -14.56 13.62
CA ASN A 574 27.08 -13.88 14.16
C ASN A 574 27.51 -12.63 13.36
N ASN A 575 27.00 -12.48 12.13
CA ASN A 575 27.27 -11.33 11.26
C ASN A 575 26.01 -10.49 10.99
N ALA A 576 24.94 -10.68 11.77
CA ALA A 576 23.63 -10.08 11.48
C ALA A 576 23.61 -8.55 11.56
N ASP A 577 24.51 -7.94 12.34
CA ASP A 577 24.69 -6.49 12.43
C ASP A 577 25.13 -5.86 11.10
N PHE A 578 25.76 -6.64 10.21
CA PHE A 578 26.22 -6.19 8.90
C PHE A 578 25.40 -6.78 7.76
N THR A 579 24.98 -8.04 7.88
CA THR A 579 24.15 -8.74 6.90
C THR A 579 22.89 -9.23 7.60
N PRO A 580 21.82 -8.42 7.64
CA PRO A 580 20.57 -8.78 8.30
C PRO A 580 20.05 -10.16 7.88
N VAL A 581 19.58 -10.93 8.85
CA VAL A 581 19.04 -12.28 8.64
C VAL A 581 17.55 -12.28 8.87
N ILE A 582 16.80 -12.73 7.88
CA ILE A 582 15.35 -12.90 7.93
C ILE A 582 15.04 -14.38 7.87
N VAL A 583 14.25 -14.88 8.83
CA VAL A 583 13.70 -16.24 8.79
C VAL A 583 12.19 -16.12 8.63
N ALA A 584 11.69 -16.53 7.48
CA ALA A 584 10.30 -16.46 7.11
C ALA A 584 9.81 -17.84 6.63
N GLY A 585 8.54 -18.13 6.84
CA GLY A 585 7.98 -19.38 6.34
C GLY A 585 6.78 -19.86 7.12
N ASP A 586 6.42 -21.12 6.86
CA ASP A 586 5.38 -21.79 7.62
C ASP A 586 6.02 -22.64 8.73
N PHE A 587 5.95 -22.07 9.93
CA PHE A 587 6.46 -22.67 11.15
C PHE A 587 5.55 -23.78 11.69
N ASN A 588 4.30 -23.88 11.22
CA ASN A 588 3.29 -24.81 11.74
C ASN A 588 3.09 -24.75 13.27
N THR A 589 3.44 -23.63 13.90
CA THR A 589 3.28 -23.36 15.34
C THR A 589 2.82 -21.91 15.52
N PRO A 590 2.01 -21.59 16.54
CA PRO A 590 1.77 -20.20 16.93
C PRO A 590 3.04 -19.51 17.49
N SER A 591 2.99 -18.17 17.56
CA SER A 591 4.02 -17.38 18.25
C SER A 591 3.93 -17.58 19.77
N HIS A 592 5.08 -17.68 20.43
CA HIS A 592 5.19 -17.74 21.88
C HIS A 592 4.66 -16.46 22.57
N LEU A 593 4.48 -15.39 21.81
CA LEU A 593 3.95 -14.10 22.28
C LEU A 593 2.42 -14.01 22.20
N ASP A 594 1.74 -14.98 21.56
CA ASP A 594 0.31 -14.88 21.28
C ASP A 594 -0.58 -15.56 22.34
N TRP A 595 -0.13 -16.66 22.94
CA TRP A 595 -0.94 -17.49 23.86
C TRP A 595 -0.69 -17.10 25.32
N THR A 596 -1.06 -15.86 25.66
CA THR A 596 -0.79 -15.23 26.96
C THR A 596 -2.02 -15.25 27.87
N ASN A 597 -1.86 -14.81 29.13
CA ASN A 597 -3.00 -14.66 30.03
C ASN A 597 -4.06 -13.66 29.51
N ALA A 598 -3.63 -12.66 28.75
CA ALA A 598 -4.53 -11.66 28.15
C ALA A 598 -5.46 -12.32 27.11
N THR A 599 -4.90 -13.17 26.25
CA THR A 599 -5.60 -13.80 25.12
C THR A 599 -6.18 -15.18 25.42
N LYS A 600 -5.98 -15.74 26.63
CA LYS A 600 -6.40 -17.11 26.97
C LYS A 600 -7.86 -17.42 26.68
N HIS A 601 -8.75 -16.43 26.77
CA HIS A 601 -10.17 -16.58 26.45
C HIS A 601 -10.41 -16.93 24.96
N SER A 602 -9.50 -16.51 24.08
CA SER A 602 -9.48 -16.84 22.65
C SER A 602 -8.72 -18.14 22.36
N HIS A 603 -8.01 -18.69 23.34
CA HIS A 603 -7.17 -19.89 23.24
C HIS A 603 -7.68 -21.03 24.13
N PHE A 604 -9.00 -21.18 24.23
CA PHE A 604 -9.67 -22.25 24.98
C PHE A 604 -9.29 -22.33 26.47
N GLY A 605 -8.88 -21.21 27.05
CA GLY A 605 -8.42 -21.11 28.44
C GLY A 605 -6.93 -21.40 28.65
N TYR A 606 -6.19 -21.74 27.59
CA TYR A 606 -4.78 -22.11 27.70
C TYR A 606 -3.85 -20.89 27.62
N ILE A 607 -2.75 -20.99 28.35
CA ILE A 607 -1.56 -20.14 28.23
C ILE A 607 -0.44 -21.10 27.83
N ILE A 608 0.13 -20.90 26.65
CA ILE A 608 1.13 -21.82 26.08
C ILE A 608 2.27 -20.99 25.54
N GLU A 609 3.45 -21.28 26.07
CA GLU A 609 4.68 -20.71 25.55
C GLU A 609 5.25 -21.62 24.47
N TRP A 610 4.93 -21.32 23.21
CA TRP A 610 5.28 -22.16 22.07
C TRP A 610 6.81 -22.26 21.89
N PRO A 611 7.42 -23.44 22.14
CA PRO A 611 8.87 -23.56 22.23
C PRO A 611 9.58 -23.27 20.90
N THR A 612 8.93 -23.60 19.78
CA THR A 612 9.53 -23.49 18.45
C THR A 612 9.89 -22.04 18.09
N THR A 613 8.99 -21.08 18.30
CA THR A 613 9.29 -19.65 18.02
C THR A 613 10.12 -19.02 19.13
N LYS A 614 9.92 -19.44 20.39
CA LYS A 614 10.71 -18.96 21.54
C LYS A 614 12.21 -19.24 21.38
N LEU A 615 12.57 -20.41 20.86
CA LEU A 615 13.97 -20.79 20.66
C LEU A 615 14.72 -19.83 19.71
N LEU A 616 14.05 -19.26 18.70
CA LEU A 616 14.69 -18.28 17.82
C LEU A 616 15.05 -16.98 18.55
N THR A 617 14.15 -16.49 19.42
CA THR A 617 14.41 -15.30 20.22
C THR A 617 15.47 -15.56 21.29
N GLU A 618 15.41 -16.70 21.99
CA GLU A 618 16.35 -17.00 23.07
C GLU A 618 17.76 -17.37 22.59
N GLN A 619 17.89 -18.09 21.46
CA GLN A 619 19.17 -18.64 21.03
C GLN A 619 19.81 -17.92 19.84
N ALA A 620 19.02 -17.18 19.05
CA ALA A 620 19.51 -16.42 17.91
C ALA A 620 19.17 -14.91 18.00
N SER A 621 18.64 -14.46 19.13
CA SER A 621 18.27 -13.05 19.38
C SER A 621 17.36 -12.46 18.28
N MET A 622 16.54 -13.31 17.66
CA MET A 622 15.64 -12.88 16.59
C MET A 622 14.39 -12.20 17.15
N THR A 623 13.98 -11.13 16.46
CA THR A 623 12.76 -10.37 16.76
C THR A 623 11.60 -10.85 15.89
N ASP A 624 10.44 -11.09 16.51
CA ASP A 624 9.18 -11.31 15.80
C ASP A 624 8.71 -9.98 15.20
N SER A 625 8.90 -9.80 13.89
CA SER A 625 8.61 -8.53 13.21
C SER A 625 7.14 -8.11 13.32
N PHE A 626 6.21 -9.06 13.45
CA PHE A 626 4.80 -8.74 13.60
C PHE A 626 4.53 -8.20 15.00
N ARG A 627 5.10 -8.82 16.03
CA ARG A 627 4.92 -8.40 17.43
C ARG A 627 5.76 -7.18 17.83
N GLU A 628 6.83 -6.89 17.11
CA GLU A 628 7.57 -5.63 17.24
C GLU A 628 6.66 -4.42 16.93
N VAL A 629 5.86 -4.52 15.86
CA VAL A 629 4.94 -3.45 15.44
C VAL A 629 3.59 -3.53 16.16
N HIS A 630 3.13 -4.74 16.47
CA HIS A 630 1.84 -5.01 17.10
C HIS A 630 2.02 -5.72 18.44
N SER A 631 2.59 -5.00 19.41
CA SER A 631 2.99 -5.56 20.71
C SER A 631 1.82 -6.04 21.57
N ASP A 632 0.60 -5.52 21.36
CA ASP A 632 -0.61 -5.97 22.07
C ASP A 632 -1.33 -7.09 21.29
N PRO A 633 -1.27 -8.36 21.76
CA PRO A 633 -1.93 -9.48 21.11
C PRO A 633 -3.46 -9.47 21.26
N LEU A 634 -4.04 -8.62 22.14
CA LEU A 634 -5.48 -8.40 22.20
C LEU A 634 -5.97 -7.39 21.16
N ALA A 635 -5.26 -6.28 21.00
CA ALA A 635 -5.62 -5.25 20.04
C ALA A 635 -5.52 -5.77 18.60
N ILE A 636 -4.46 -6.52 18.30
CA ILE A 636 -4.21 -7.09 16.97
C ILE A 636 -3.84 -8.57 17.14
N PRO A 637 -4.83 -9.48 17.04
CA PRO A 637 -4.57 -10.92 17.14
C PRO A 637 -3.78 -11.39 15.92
N GLY A 638 -2.70 -12.16 16.14
CA GLY A 638 -1.81 -12.73 15.10
C GLY A 638 -2.45 -13.88 14.31
N SER A 639 -3.77 -13.85 14.13
CA SER A 639 -4.56 -14.91 13.51
C SER A 639 -4.41 -14.87 11.99
N ILE A 640 -3.37 -15.53 11.48
CA ILE A 640 -3.11 -15.69 10.03
C ILE A 640 -3.82 -16.92 9.43
N PHE A 641 -4.41 -17.77 10.27
CA PHE A 641 -5.18 -18.94 9.83
C PHE A 641 -6.64 -18.53 9.60
N LEU A 642 -6.97 -18.22 8.34
CA LEU A 642 -8.36 -18.08 7.92
C LEU A 642 -8.98 -19.49 7.96
N ILE A 643 -9.74 -19.77 9.01
CA ILE A 643 -10.59 -20.96 9.02
C ILE A 643 -11.51 -20.81 7.81
N LEU A 644 -11.40 -21.70 6.84
CA LEU A 644 -12.52 -22.07 5.96
C LEU A 644 -13.64 -22.59 6.87
N LYS A 645 -14.32 -21.70 7.59
CA LYS A 645 -15.48 -22.04 8.41
C LYS A 645 -16.56 -22.42 7.41
N ASN A 646 -16.74 -23.73 7.28
CA ASN A 646 -17.60 -24.41 6.32
C ASN A 646 -17.03 -24.47 4.91
N THR A 647 -16.19 -25.47 4.63
CA THR A 647 -16.56 -26.59 3.74
C THR A 647 -15.33 -27.44 3.36
N TYR A 648 -15.60 -28.72 3.07
CA TYR A 648 -14.73 -29.67 2.37
C TYR A 648 -13.54 -30.29 3.12
N TRP A 649 -13.83 -31.16 4.08
CA TRP A 649 -13.05 -32.40 4.29
C TRP A 649 -13.92 -33.56 4.80
N GLY A 650 -15.05 -33.83 4.13
CA GLY A 650 -15.78 -35.08 4.38
C GLY A 650 -17.24 -35.08 3.96
N VAL A 651 -17.52 -35.27 2.67
CA VAL A 651 -18.64 -36.07 2.15
C VAL A 651 -18.20 -36.62 0.77
N PRO A 652 -18.43 -37.91 0.44
CA PRO A 652 -18.00 -38.50 -0.82
C PRO A 652 -18.75 -37.91 -2.01
N HIS A 653 -18.10 -37.90 -3.17
CA HIS A 653 -18.67 -37.61 -4.48
C HIS A 653 -20.02 -38.31 -4.71
N ILE A 654 -21.04 -37.52 -5.08
CA ILE A 654 -22.10 -37.89 -6.03
C ILE A 654 -22.40 -36.67 -6.89
#